data_AF-A0A1G2G7I8-F1
#
_entry.id   AF-A0A1G2G7I8-F1
#
_cell.length_a   1.000
_cell.length_b   1.000
_cell.length_c   1.000
_cell.angle_alpha   90.00
_cell.angle_beta   90.00
_cell.angle_gamma   90.00
#
_symmetry.space_group_name_H-M   'P 1'
#
loop_
_entity.id
_entity.type
_entity.pdbx_description
1 polymer ?
#
loop_
_entity_poly.entity_id
_entity_poly.type
_entity_poly.pdbx_seq_one_letter_code
_entity_poly.pdbx_strand_id
1 'polypeptide(L)'
;MDPIRPADKLVKRSLELLKGDFVVVGKRRVSLFTLSLVGMFVVGAVAAFALLASRSGTLEETLAASDYTEDTAYIESEDAVPTFSIRTQETKESQKIREVSGKATKLAKRIKNEAGVTRTASIADMRELLQERKNMLSALLKNDPATAFMEFFPETVLADLPEEAKRETEQPVVLEAALEVIHKDDFEKKTGEFQYFLRQEGKRYDFYPVGSTQPLMPSSRVRVKGYQIGESIVAATAGNTFEVLQAAEQKDSLGDQKTLVVLVNFLDSPPVPFTRDEAERLVFESNMQAFYHEASYGKTSWSGDVVGWYTVPRNGIDASGYVRWPQFPMFQNESDYDGISAFIQSEGIDIKNYTRLVFFANHNSMGAGFASIGKLDMSLGEEIHRLSLAWIGSLQSFSYQWSPFIGSRPFEFTVLDFILSHELGHNLGVFHANSWECGAKKVLSGTKCQHIEYGNWFDVMGYGLIALHFNAFFKDAFGWLDSPLTITTSGTYTINALESGSGVHAAKIFPPSFSSAPYYVEYRRPEGFDAGIVSNAPQSASNQNGLLINSALSPLSYPFSRLLDMTPKSSDYEDWTDIALLKKGKILFDPARSTVIGPVLSQDDSSITFKVQILPPKCIRQKPAVVLNPLGGGYGALEDSKPVVVSPGDYPYLYISLQNLDSILCGSSDFEISAKVPRGWSYISYFTNPVSVNSDDDTFWSAIQIRVPEDSVSKEYPVEVRVKNLKSKSLTTTRIIYNVQE
;
A
#
# COMPACT_ATOMS: atom_id res chain seq x y z
N MET A 1 23.06 -10.15 71.26
CA MET A 1 24.40 -10.60 70.82
C MET A 1 24.16 -11.64 69.76
N ASP A 2 24.21 -11.24 68.50
CA ASP A 2 23.82 -12.04 67.34
C ASP A 2 24.95 -12.09 66.30
N PRO A 3 24.99 -13.14 65.45
CA PRO A 3 26.22 -13.74 64.96
C PRO A 3 26.74 -13.11 63.66
N ILE A 4 28.06 -13.19 63.51
CA ILE A 4 28.87 -12.70 62.38
C ILE A 4 28.35 -13.29 61.06
N ARG A 5 28.17 -12.42 60.05
CA ARG A 5 27.59 -12.75 58.75
C ARG A 5 28.56 -13.58 57.89
N PRO A 6 28.06 -14.47 57.00
CA PRO A 6 28.88 -15.35 56.15
C PRO A 6 29.93 -14.66 55.25
N ALA A 7 29.74 -13.37 54.95
CA ALA A 7 30.65 -12.58 54.11
C ALA A 7 32.05 -12.39 54.74
N ASP A 8 32.15 -12.34 56.07
CA ASP A 8 33.43 -12.07 56.77
C ASP A 8 34.36 -13.29 56.80
N LYS A 9 33.82 -14.52 56.60
CA LYS A 9 34.63 -15.74 56.46
C LYS A 9 35.33 -15.84 55.11
N LEU A 10 34.75 -15.26 54.06
CA LEU A 10 35.30 -15.30 52.70
C LEU A 10 36.47 -14.32 52.54
N VAL A 11 36.34 -13.12 53.09
CA VAL A 11 37.40 -12.09 53.08
C VAL A 11 38.63 -12.55 53.89
N LYS A 12 38.41 -13.19 55.04
CA LYS A 12 39.51 -13.73 55.86
C LYS A 12 40.24 -14.90 55.18
N ARG A 13 39.52 -15.74 54.42
CA ARG A 13 40.10 -16.86 53.67
C ARG A 13 40.92 -16.40 52.45
N SER A 14 40.48 -15.33 51.79
CA SER A 14 41.21 -14.70 50.67
C SER A 14 42.48 -13.96 51.14
N LEU A 15 42.47 -13.36 52.33
CA LEU A 15 43.64 -12.69 52.89
C LEU A 15 44.71 -13.66 53.42
N GLU A 16 44.35 -14.88 53.83
CA GLU A 16 45.33 -15.92 54.18
C GLU A 16 45.98 -16.58 52.94
N LEU A 17 45.28 -16.64 51.81
CA LEU A 17 45.83 -17.09 50.52
C LEU A 17 46.94 -16.17 49.99
N LEU A 18 46.99 -14.91 50.42
CA LEU A 18 47.98 -13.91 50.00
C LEU A 18 49.25 -13.86 50.87
N LYS A 19 49.37 -14.72 51.90
CA LYS A 19 50.57 -14.81 52.75
C LYS A 19 51.58 -15.89 52.34
N GLY A 20 51.35 -16.60 51.24
CA GLY A 20 52.28 -17.62 50.73
C GLY A 20 53.08 -17.12 49.53
N ASP A 21 54.41 -17.17 49.61
CA ASP A 21 55.34 -16.67 48.57
C ASP A 21 55.34 -17.48 47.25
N PHE A 22 54.49 -18.51 47.11
CA PHE A 22 54.43 -19.38 45.93
C PHE A 22 53.03 -19.94 45.69
N VAL A 23 52.64 -20.05 44.41
CA VAL A 23 51.42 -20.77 43.99
C VAL A 23 51.82 -22.09 43.32
N VAL A 24 51.14 -23.17 43.66
CA VAL A 24 51.35 -24.49 43.06
C VAL A 24 50.45 -24.62 41.83
N VAL A 25 51.04 -24.80 40.65
CA VAL A 25 50.31 -25.11 39.41
C VAL A 25 50.76 -26.50 38.96
N GLY A 26 49.86 -27.49 39.06
CA GLY A 26 50.21 -28.90 38.86
C GLY A 26 51.23 -29.39 39.89
N LYS A 27 52.32 -30.04 39.45
CA LYS A 27 53.38 -30.57 40.33
C LYS A 27 54.54 -29.58 40.61
N ARG A 28 54.47 -28.31 40.19
CA ARG A 28 55.56 -27.33 40.39
C ARG A 28 55.11 -26.08 41.14
N ARG A 29 55.99 -25.55 42.00
CA ARG A 29 55.82 -24.25 42.68
C ARG A 29 56.37 -23.14 41.78
N VAL A 30 55.56 -22.12 41.51
CA VAL A 30 55.93 -20.96 40.69
C VAL A 30 55.89 -19.70 41.56
N SER A 31 56.91 -18.85 41.44
CA SER A 31 57.01 -17.56 42.14
C SER A 31 56.04 -16.55 41.52
N LEU A 32 55.33 -15.79 42.37
CA LEU A 32 54.42 -14.72 41.94
C LEU A 32 55.14 -13.61 41.14
N PHE A 33 56.45 -13.42 41.32
CA PHE A 33 57.23 -12.41 40.60
C PHE A 33 57.36 -12.73 39.11
N THR A 34 57.40 -14.02 38.74
CA THR A 34 57.54 -14.45 37.34
C THR A 34 56.23 -14.28 36.55
N LEU A 35 55.07 -14.31 37.22
CA LEU A 35 53.77 -14.07 36.59
C LEU A 35 53.53 -12.58 36.26
N SER A 36 54.08 -11.67 37.06
CA SER A 36 53.98 -10.21 36.82
C SER A 36 54.68 -9.77 35.53
N LEU A 37 55.83 -10.39 35.21
CA LEU A 37 56.60 -10.10 33.99
C LEU A 37 55.90 -10.55 32.70
N VAL A 38 55.12 -11.63 32.74
CA VAL A 38 54.31 -12.07 31.58
C VAL A 38 53.10 -11.15 31.38
N GLY A 39 52.52 -10.62 32.46
CA GLY A 39 51.42 -9.66 32.41
C GLY A 39 51.80 -8.34 31.72
N MET A 40 52.99 -7.80 31.99
CA MET A 40 53.41 -6.53 31.35
C MET A 40 53.66 -6.66 29.84
N PHE A 41 54.11 -7.82 29.35
CA PHE A 41 54.34 -8.03 27.92
C PHE A 41 53.03 -8.12 27.13
N VAL A 42 51.97 -8.64 27.74
CA VAL A 42 50.63 -8.73 27.13
C VAL A 42 49.98 -7.35 27.05
N VAL A 43 50.15 -6.49 28.05
CA VAL A 43 49.59 -5.12 28.05
C VAL A 43 50.26 -4.24 26.99
N GLY A 44 51.57 -4.38 26.77
CA GLY A 44 52.30 -3.65 25.72
C GLY A 44 51.87 -4.04 24.31
N ALA A 45 51.60 -5.33 24.06
CA ALA A 45 51.12 -5.81 22.76
C ALA A 45 49.69 -5.36 22.45
N VAL A 46 48.81 -5.31 23.47
CA VAL A 46 47.42 -4.84 23.34
C VAL A 46 47.36 -3.34 23.03
N ALA A 47 48.23 -2.52 23.62
CA ALA A 47 48.29 -1.09 23.33
C ALA A 47 48.76 -0.79 21.89
N ALA A 48 49.71 -1.57 21.36
CA ALA A 48 50.16 -1.43 19.97
C ALA A 48 49.10 -1.88 18.96
N PHE A 49 48.33 -2.94 19.26
CA PHE A 49 47.19 -3.37 18.44
C PHE A 49 46.04 -2.37 18.47
N ALA A 50 45.75 -1.74 19.61
CA ALA A 50 44.72 -0.72 19.72
C ALA A 50 45.04 0.56 18.91
N LEU A 51 46.32 0.96 18.84
CA LEU A 51 46.78 2.09 18.04
C LEU A 51 46.78 1.81 16.52
N LEU A 52 47.02 0.56 16.11
CA LEU A 52 46.87 0.14 14.72
C LEU A 52 45.39 0.00 14.32
N ALA A 53 44.52 -0.45 15.23
CA ALA A 53 43.09 -0.59 15.02
C ALA A 53 42.33 0.76 15.00
N SER A 54 42.82 1.80 15.70
CA SER A 54 42.21 3.13 15.64
C SER A 54 42.48 3.86 14.32
N ARG A 55 43.54 3.47 13.58
CA ARG A 55 43.81 3.97 12.22
C ARG A 55 43.07 3.21 11.11
N SER A 56 42.48 2.05 11.39
CA SER A 56 41.75 1.22 10.41
C SER A 56 40.22 1.37 10.43
N GLY A 57 39.66 2.31 11.21
CA GLY A 57 38.21 2.59 11.23
C GLY A 57 37.33 1.51 11.87
N THR A 58 37.92 0.46 12.44
CA THR A 58 37.21 -0.72 12.98
C THR A 58 36.67 -0.55 14.41
N LEU A 59 36.95 0.58 15.08
CA LEU A 59 36.58 0.83 16.48
C LEU A 59 35.40 1.82 16.66
N GLU A 60 34.94 2.51 15.61
CA GLU A 60 33.71 3.32 15.68
C GLU A 60 32.43 2.46 15.68
N GLU A 61 32.47 1.25 15.11
CA GLU A 61 31.31 0.34 15.07
C GLU A 61 30.91 -0.22 16.45
N THR A 62 31.82 -0.24 17.43
CA THR A 62 31.53 -0.81 18.77
C THR A 62 31.13 0.24 19.79
N LEU A 63 31.62 1.48 19.67
CA LEU A 63 31.30 2.56 20.62
C LEU A 63 29.92 3.19 20.37
N ALA A 64 29.39 3.15 19.14
CA ALA A 64 28.02 3.59 18.87
C ALA A 64 26.95 2.64 19.46
N ALA A 65 27.30 1.38 19.68
CA ALA A 65 26.40 0.36 20.23
C ALA A 65 26.57 0.14 21.74
N SER A 66 27.73 0.47 22.33
CA SER A 66 28.05 0.11 23.72
C SER A 66 27.61 1.11 24.79
N ASP A 67 27.07 2.28 24.43
CA ASP A 67 26.64 3.31 25.40
C ASP A 67 25.20 3.12 25.91
N TYR A 68 24.56 2.00 25.57
CA TYR A 68 23.19 1.68 25.99
C TYR A 68 23.16 0.32 26.70
N THR A 69 23.46 0.31 28.00
CA THR A 69 23.42 -0.88 28.86
C THR A 69 22.05 -1.08 29.52
N GLU A 70 21.52 -2.29 29.35
CA GLU A 70 20.62 -3.09 30.21
C GLU A 70 19.16 -2.67 30.53
N ASP A 71 18.66 -1.49 30.12
CA ASP A 71 17.20 -1.18 30.17
C ASP A 71 16.58 -0.86 28.79
N THR A 72 17.39 -0.88 27.73
CA THR A 72 16.96 -0.64 26.35
C THR A 72 16.41 -1.92 25.72
N ALA A 73 15.13 -2.21 25.89
CA ALA A 73 14.50 -3.22 25.05
C ALA A 73 14.46 -2.70 23.60
N TYR A 74 15.26 -3.27 22.70
CA TYR A 74 15.27 -2.92 21.29
C TYR A 74 13.93 -3.30 20.62
N ILE A 75 13.49 -2.53 19.62
CA ILE A 75 12.47 -2.97 18.67
C ILE A 75 13.23 -3.45 17.44
N GLU A 76 13.48 -4.75 17.35
CA GLU A 76 14.25 -5.34 16.25
C GLU A 76 13.37 -5.63 15.03
N SER A 77 13.85 -5.20 13.86
CA SER A 77 13.39 -5.64 12.54
C SER A 77 14.27 -6.82 12.07
N GLU A 78 14.11 -8.00 12.66
CA GLU A 78 14.68 -9.21 12.06
C GLU A 78 13.73 -9.74 10.98
N ASP A 79 14.28 -10.04 9.80
CA ASP A 79 13.65 -10.65 8.62
C ASP A 79 12.50 -9.87 7.96
N ALA A 80 12.85 -9.23 6.84
CA ALA A 80 11.90 -8.79 5.85
C ALA A 80 11.36 -10.02 5.10
N VAL A 81 10.16 -10.48 5.47
CA VAL A 81 9.33 -11.22 4.52
C VAL A 81 8.27 -10.23 4.05
N PRO A 82 8.44 -9.58 2.89
CA PRO A 82 7.32 -8.87 2.30
C PRO A 82 6.20 -9.85 1.98
N THR A 83 4.99 -9.41 2.26
CA THR A 83 3.76 -10.02 1.78
C THR A 83 3.73 -9.89 0.26
N PHE A 84 3.69 -11.03 -0.43
CA PHE A 84 3.55 -11.08 -1.90
C PHE A 84 2.37 -10.20 -2.37
N SER A 85 2.62 -9.41 -3.40
CA SER A 85 1.72 -8.36 -3.90
C SER A 85 0.54 -8.86 -4.73
N ILE A 86 0.64 -10.04 -5.34
CA ILE A 86 -0.49 -10.66 -6.06
C ILE A 86 -1.04 -11.82 -5.24
N ARG A 87 -2.15 -11.57 -4.54
CA ARG A 87 -2.98 -12.64 -4.00
C ARG A 87 -3.97 -13.05 -5.08
N THR A 88 -3.95 -14.33 -5.44
CA THR A 88 -4.88 -14.94 -6.39
C THR A 88 -5.59 -16.11 -5.70
N GLN A 89 -6.84 -16.37 -6.06
CA GLN A 89 -7.62 -17.46 -5.49
C GLN A 89 -8.28 -18.30 -6.59
N GLU A 90 -8.23 -19.63 -6.47
CA GLU A 90 -8.98 -20.47 -7.41
C GLU A 90 -10.47 -20.23 -7.26
N THR A 91 -11.13 -20.06 -8.38
CA THR A 91 -12.59 -20.02 -8.44
C THR A 91 -13.08 -21.09 -9.40
N LYS A 92 -14.37 -21.46 -9.27
CA LYS A 92 -15.00 -22.38 -10.23
C LYS A 92 -15.00 -21.77 -11.64
N GLU A 93 -15.12 -20.44 -11.68
CA GLU A 93 -15.07 -19.61 -12.87
C GLU A 93 -13.70 -19.70 -13.55
N SER A 94 -12.60 -19.52 -12.80
CA SER A 94 -11.24 -19.64 -13.35
C SER A 94 -10.95 -21.05 -13.89
N GLN A 95 -11.42 -22.10 -13.19
CA GLN A 95 -11.29 -23.48 -13.66
C GLN A 95 -12.02 -23.71 -14.98
N LYS A 96 -13.25 -23.19 -15.11
CA LYS A 96 -14.04 -23.33 -16.33
C LYS A 96 -13.42 -22.56 -17.50
N ILE A 97 -12.93 -21.34 -17.27
CA ILE A 97 -12.18 -20.56 -18.28
C ILE A 97 -10.99 -21.38 -18.81
N ARG A 98 -10.25 -22.03 -17.92
CA ARG A 98 -9.10 -22.86 -18.27
C ARG A 98 -9.47 -24.10 -19.08
N GLU A 99 -10.55 -24.79 -18.71
CA GLU A 99 -11.07 -25.93 -19.47
C GLU A 99 -11.41 -25.52 -20.92
N VAL A 100 -12.15 -24.42 -21.08
CA VAL A 100 -12.50 -23.88 -22.41
C VAL A 100 -11.26 -23.44 -23.18
N SER A 101 -10.28 -22.84 -22.49
CA SER A 101 -8.98 -22.47 -23.08
C SER A 101 -8.23 -23.69 -23.63
N GLY A 102 -8.22 -24.80 -22.90
CA GLY A 102 -7.63 -26.06 -23.33
C GLY A 102 -8.34 -26.68 -24.55
N LYS A 103 -9.67 -26.59 -24.62
CA LYS A 103 -10.44 -27.03 -25.80
C LYS A 103 -10.10 -26.18 -27.03
N ALA A 104 -10.03 -24.86 -26.87
CA ALA A 104 -9.69 -23.94 -27.96
C ALA A 104 -8.28 -24.19 -28.51
N THR A 105 -7.27 -24.38 -27.67
CA THR A 105 -5.89 -24.63 -28.14
C THR A 105 -5.74 -26.00 -28.82
N LYS A 106 -6.43 -27.04 -28.31
CA LYS A 106 -6.51 -28.36 -28.99
C LYS A 106 -7.16 -28.25 -30.37
N LEU A 107 -8.22 -27.45 -30.49
CA LEU A 107 -8.89 -27.19 -31.76
C LEU A 107 -7.99 -26.39 -32.73
N ALA A 108 -7.23 -25.41 -32.23
CA ALA A 108 -6.25 -24.66 -33.05
C ALA A 108 -5.19 -25.56 -33.68
N LYS A 109 -4.64 -26.52 -32.92
CA LYS A 109 -3.69 -27.51 -33.44
C LYS A 109 -4.32 -28.35 -34.56
N ARG A 110 -5.60 -28.71 -34.43
CA ARG A 110 -6.32 -29.50 -35.44
C ARG A 110 -6.54 -28.68 -36.72
N ILE A 111 -7.01 -27.44 -36.59
CA ILE A 111 -7.30 -26.52 -37.70
C ILE A 111 -6.07 -26.30 -38.59
N LYS A 112 -4.85 -26.29 -38.03
CA LYS A 112 -3.59 -26.17 -38.80
C LYS A 112 -3.44 -27.25 -39.88
N ASN A 113 -4.08 -28.41 -39.73
CA ASN A 113 -4.02 -29.54 -40.66
C ASN A 113 -5.32 -29.73 -41.47
N GLU A 114 -6.31 -28.85 -41.31
CA GLU A 114 -7.61 -28.94 -41.99
C GLU A 114 -7.70 -27.99 -43.20
N ALA A 115 -8.55 -28.34 -44.17
CA ALA A 115 -8.79 -27.51 -45.36
C ALA A 115 -10.29 -27.49 -45.73
N GLY A 116 -10.68 -26.50 -46.55
CA GLY A 116 -12.03 -26.38 -47.10
C GLY A 116 -13.13 -26.26 -46.02
N VAL A 117 -14.26 -26.92 -46.25
CA VAL A 117 -15.46 -26.83 -45.39
C VAL A 117 -15.19 -27.27 -43.96
N THR A 118 -14.36 -28.31 -43.75
CA THR A 118 -14.01 -28.80 -42.41
C THR A 118 -13.27 -27.72 -41.62
N ARG A 119 -12.30 -27.04 -42.23
CA ARG A 119 -11.58 -25.92 -41.59
C ARG A 119 -12.55 -24.80 -41.21
N THR A 120 -13.49 -24.46 -42.09
CA THR A 120 -14.49 -23.41 -41.83
C THR A 120 -15.39 -23.76 -40.65
N ALA A 121 -15.86 -25.01 -40.55
CA ALA A 121 -16.68 -25.48 -39.43
C ALA A 121 -15.90 -25.42 -38.11
N SER A 122 -14.67 -25.96 -38.08
CA SER A 122 -13.83 -25.92 -36.87
C SER A 122 -13.50 -24.51 -36.41
N ILE A 123 -13.34 -23.54 -37.32
CA ILE A 123 -13.16 -22.13 -36.97
C ILE A 123 -14.43 -21.54 -36.35
N ALA A 124 -15.62 -21.91 -36.85
CA ALA A 124 -16.88 -21.47 -36.25
C ALA A 124 -17.03 -22.01 -34.81
N ASP A 125 -16.78 -23.31 -34.62
CA ASP A 125 -16.81 -23.95 -33.29
C ASP A 125 -15.79 -23.29 -32.33
N MET A 126 -14.59 -22.96 -32.83
CA MET A 126 -13.59 -22.24 -32.05
C MET A 126 -14.07 -20.86 -31.62
N ARG A 127 -14.72 -20.10 -32.51
CA ARG A 127 -15.23 -18.76 -32.18
C ARG A 127 -16.29 -18.82 -31.10
N GLU A 128 -17.16 -19.84 -31.12
CA GLU A 128 -18.15 -20.05 -30.07
C GLU A 128 -17.48 -20.32 -28.70
N LEU A 129 -16.49 -21.22 -28.66
CA LEU A 129 -15.70 -21.49 -27.45
C LEU A 129 -14.99 -20.24 -26.93
N LEU A 130 -14.35 -19.47 -27.81
CA LEU A 130 -13.63 -18.26 -27.42
C LEU A 130 -14.57 -17.15 -26.96
N GLN A 131 -15.77 -17.05 -27.54
CA GLN A 131 -16.78 -16.11 -27.08
C GLN A 131 -17.32 -16.47 -25.68
N GLU A 132 -17.56 -17.76 -25.41
CA GLU A 132 -17.93 -18.23 -24.06
C GLU A 132 -16.82 -17.86 -23.06
N ARG A 133 -15.56 -18.15 -23.43
CA ARG A 133 -14.39 -17.81 -22.61
C ARG A 133 -14.29 -16.31 -22.34
N LYS A 134 -14.43 -15.47 -23.37
CA LYS A 134 -14.38 -14.00 -23.28
C LYS A 134 -15.41 -13.46 -22.30
N ASN A 135 -16.63 -13.98 -22.32
CA ASN A 135 -17.69 -13.56 -21.42
C ASN A 135 -17.35 -13.90 -19.95
N MET A 136 -16.90 -15.13 -19.68
CA MET A 136 -16.48 -15.55 -18.34
C MET A 136 -15.26 -14.76 -17.86
N LEU A 137 -14.28 -14.52 -18.75
CA LEU A 137 -13.06 -13.78 -18.42
C LEU A 137 -13.35 -12.30 -18.13
N SER A 138 -14.25 -11.68 -18.89
CA SER A 138 -14.68 -10.30 -18.64
C SER A 138 -15.43 -10.15 -17.31
N ALA A 139 -16.22 -11.16 -16.92
CA ALA A 139 -16.89 -11.17 -15.62
C ALA A 139 -15.90 -11.40 -14.47
N LEU A 140 -14.93 -12.31 -14.63
CA LEU A 140 -13.90 -12.56 -13.64
C LEU A 140 -12.99 -11.33 -13.47
N LEU A 141 -12.63 -10.65 -14.56
CA LEU A 141 -11.78 -9.45 -14.54
C LEU A 141 -12.33 -8.34 -13.64
N LYS A 142 -13.66 -8.18 -13.58
CA LYS A 142 -14.31 -7.17 -12.73
C LYS A 142 -14.23 -7.50 -11.23
N ASN A 143 -14.22 -8.79 -10.89
CA ASN A 143 -14.31 -9.25 -9.49
C ASN A 143 -12.96 -9.65 -8.90
N ASP A 144 -12.09 -10.22 -9.73
CA ASP A 144 -10.76 -10.68 -9.35
C ASP A 144 -9.81 -10.49 -10.55
N PRO A 145 -9.31 -9.25 -10.76
CA PRO A 145 -8.50 -8.93 -11.93
C PRO A 145 -7.16 -9.68 -11.93
N ALA A 146 -6.63 -9.95 -10.74
CA ALA A 146 -5.40 -10.72 -10.58
C ALA A 146 -5.60 -12.14 -11.10
N THR A 147 -6.62 -12.86 -10.63
CA THR A 147 -6.93 -14.22 -11.11
C THR A 147 -7.34 -14.22 -12.58
N ALA A 148 -8.13 -13.24 -13.05
CA ALA A 148 -8.48 -13.14 -14.46
C ALA A 148 -7.24 -13.01 -15.34
N PHE A 149 -6.30 -12.12 -15.00
CA PHE A 149 -5.05 -11.92 -15.73
C PHE A 149 -4.22 -13.21 -15.84
N MET A 150 -4.25 -14.07 -14.82
CA MET A 150 -3.62 -15.39 -14.86
C MET A 150 -4.27 -16.34 -15.88
N GLU A 151 -5.46 -16.08 -16.40
CA GLU A 151 -6.11 -16.94 -17.39
C GLU A 151 -5.95 -16.43 -18.84
N PHE A 152 -5.28 -15.29 -19.05
CA PHE A 152 -5.07 -14.70 -20.38
C PHE A 152 -4.12 -15.57 -21.22
N PHE A 153 -4.45 -15.75 -22.49
CA PHE A 153 -3.61 -16.37 -23.48
C PHE A 153 -2.37 -15.52 -23.71
N PRO A 154 -1.18 -16.15 -23.67
CA PRO A 154 0.03 -15.46 -24.06
C PRO A 154 0.04 -15.12 -25.54
N GLU A 155 0.86 -14.12 -25.90
CA GLU A 155 1.07 -13.68 -27.29
C GLU A 155 1.39 -14.84 -28.26
N THR A 156 2.13 -15.86 -27.81
CA THR A 156 2.48 -17.02 -28.64
C THR A 156 1.26 -17.90 -28.97
N VAL A 157 0.33 -18.06 -28.01
CA VAL A 157 -0.91 -18.80 -28.23
C VAL A 157 -1.83 -17.99 -29.14
N LEU A 158 -1.96 -16.68 -28.87
CA LEU A 158 -2.72 -15.77 -29.71
C LEU A 158 -2.21 -15.76 -31.15
N ALA A 159 -0.90 -15.80 -31.37
CA ALA A 159 -0.29 -15.87 -32.70
C ALA A 159 -0.64 -17.18 -33.43
N ASP A 160 -0.83 -18.28 -32.70
CA ASP A 160 -1.14 -19.60 -33.23
C ASP A 160 -2.63 -19.81 -33.58
N LEU A 161 -3.51 -18.92 -33.12
CA LEU A 161 -4.94 -18.97 -33.45
C LEU A 161 -5.22 -18.48 -34.89
N PRO A 162 -6.26 -19.01 -35.56
CA PRO A 162 -6.74 -18.47 -36.83
C PRO A 162 -7.11 -16.99 -36.71
N GLU A 163 -6.75 -16.16 -37.70
CA GLU A 163 -7.05 -14.72 -37.72
C GLU A 163 -8.54 -14.41 -37.51
N GLU A 164 -9.41 -15.26 -38.04
CA GLU A 164 -10.85 -15.14 -37.94
C GLU A 164 -11.37 -15.31 -36.49
N ALA A 165 -10.59 -15.98 -35.63
CA ALA A 165 -10.95 -16.28 -34.25
C ALA A 165 -10.33 -15.32 -33.21
N LYS A 166 -9.25 -14.60 -33.58
CA LYS A 166 -8.54 -13.68 -32.67
C LYS A 166 -9.43 -12.57 -32.11
N ARG A 167 -10.43 -12.11 -32.85
CA ARG A 167 -11.37 -11.06 -32.39
C ARG A 167 -12.10 -11.43 -31.09
N GLU A 168 -12.23 -12.73 -30.83
CA GLU A 168 -12.96 -13.25 -29.68
C GLU A 168 -12.04 -13.52 -28.48
N THR A 169 -10.78 -13.07 -28.54
CA THR A 169 -9.81 -13.14 -27.44
C THR A 169 -9.38 -11.75 -26.99
N GLU A 170 -8.77 -11.70 -25.81
CA GLU A 170 -7.89 -10.62 -25.39
C GLU A 170 -6.80 -10.35 -26.43
N GLN A 171 -6.39 -9.08 -26.53
CA GLN A 171 -5.38 -8.60 -27.46
C GLN A 171 -4.26 -7.87 -26.71
N PRO A 172 -2.97 -8.08 -27.04
CA PRO A 172 -1.89 -7.27 -26.50
C PRO A 172 -2.07 -5.81 -26.89
N VAL A 173 -1.81 -4.88 -25.97
CA VAL A 173 -1.96 -3.44 -26.19
C VAL A 173 -0.79 -2.68 -25.57
N VAL A 174 -0.36 -1.62 -26.25
CA VAL A 174 0.50 -0.57 -25.69
C VAL A 174 -0.26 0.75 -25.82
N LEU A 175 -0.56 1.38 -24.69
CA LEU A 175 -1.43 2.55 -24.61
C LEU A 175 -0.74 3.68 -23.85
N GLU A 176 -0.67 4.87 -24.45
CA GLU A 176 -0.36 6.10 -23.72
C GLU A 176 -1.65 6.84 -23.39
N ALA A 177 -1.90 7.06 -22.10
CA ALA A 177 -3.17 7.58 -21.60
C ALA A 177 -2.98 8.46 -20.36
N ALA A 178 -3.99 9.28 -20.07
CA ALA A 178 -4.14 9.88 -18.75
C ALA A 178 -4.79 8.85 -17.82
N LEU A 179 -4.23 8.64 -16.64
CA LEU A 179 -4.78 7.76 -15.61
C LEU A 179 -5.81 8.52 -14.77
N GLU A 180 -6.95 7.92 -14.51
CA GLU A 180 -8.00 8.44 -13.63
C GLU A 180 -8.23 7.46 -12.50
N VAL A 181 -8.49 7.98 -11.30
CA VAL A 181 -8.77 7.17 -10.11
C VAL A 181 -10.01 7.70 -9.43
N ILE A 182 -10.98 6.82 -9.24
CA ILE A 182 -12.13 7.04 -8.37
C ILE A 182 -11.93 6.16 -7.15
N HIS A 183 -12.21 6.71 -5.99
CA HIS A 183 -12.03 6.03 -4.72
C HIS A 183 -13.38 5.94 -4.02
N LYS A 184 -13.75 4.71 -3.63
CA LYS A 184 -15.05 4.40 -3.06
C LYS A 184 -14.92 3.94 -1.61
N ASP A 185 -15.75 4.51 -0.75
CA ASP A 185 -15.66 4.33 0.69
C ASP A 185 -16.79 3.50 1.28
N ASP A 186 -16.42 2.59 2.18
CA ASP A 186 -17.31 1.89 3.09
C ASP A 186 -16.85 2.18 4.52
N PHE A 187 -17.36 3.29 5.10
CA PHE A 187 -17.01 3.71 6.47
C PHE A 187 -17.43 2.69 7.54
N GLU A 188 -18.47 1.89 7.29
CA GLU A 188 -18.93 0.89 8.25
C GLU A 188 -17.96 -0.29 8.34
N LYS A 189 -17.51 -0.79 7.18
CA LYS A 189 -16.55 -1.90 7.09
C LYS A 189 -15.09 -1.46 7.15
N LYS A 190 -14.82 -0.15 7.04
CA LYS A 190 -13.49 0.46 7.05
C LYS A 190 -12.63 -0.06 5.90
N THR A 191 -13.22 -0.08 4.72
CA THR A 191 -12.57 -0.53 3.48
C THR A 191 -12.78 0.50 2.39
N GLY A 192 -11.73 0.75 1.61
CA GLY A 192 -11.79 1.52 0.38
C GLY A 192 -11.61 0.63 -0.85
N GLU A 193 -12.17 1.04 -2.00
CA GLU A 193 -11.95 0.40 -3.29
C GLU A 193 -11.53 1.44 -4.33
N PHE A 194 -10.42 1.16 -5.03
CA PHE A 194 -9.97 1.98 -6.15
C PHE A 194 -10.52 1.46 -7.46
N GLN A 195 -11.10 2.37 -8.23
CA GLN A 195 -11.44 2.15 -9.63
C GLN A 195 -10.50 2.97 -10.50
N TYR A 196 -9.78 2.29 -11.38
CA TYR A 196 -8.83 2.93 -12.28
C TYR A 196 -9.38 2.98 -13.69
N PHE A 197 -9.06 4.05 -14.40
CA PHE A 197 -9.44 4.21 -15.79
C PHE A 197 -8.31 4.83 -16.59
N LEU A 198 -8.22 4.47 -17.87
CA LEU A 198 -7.26 5.05 -18.81
C LEU A 198 -8.01 5.87 -19.85
N ARG A 199 -7.61 7.12 -20.04
CA ARG A 199 -8.19 8.03 -21.03
C ARG A 199 -7.22 8.37 -22.14
N GLN A 200 -7.59 8.06 -23.37
CA GLN A 200 -6.86 8.41 -24.59
C GLN A 200 -7.84 9.00 -25.62
N GLU A 201 -7.54 10.19 -26.13
CA GLU A 201 -8.30 10.83 -27.23
C GLU A 201 -9.83 10.87 -27.01
N GLY A 202 -10.26 11.18 -25.78
CA GLY A 202 -11.69 11.28 -25.42
C GLY A 202 -12.37 9.94 -25.10
N LYS A 203 -11.69 8.80 -25.35
CA LYS A 203 -12.17 7.47 -24.95
C LYS A 203 -11.61 7.05 -23.60
N ARG A 204 -12.46 6.50 -22.75
CA ARG A 204 -12.11 5.91 -21.45
C ARG A 204 -12.14 4.38 -21.53
N TYR A 205 -11.19 3.73 -20.86
CA TYR A 205 -11.13 2.29 -20.67
C TYR A 205 -11.16 1.97 -19.17
N ASP A 206 -11.87 0.92 -18.77
CA ASP A 206 -11.74 0.35 -17.44
C ASP A 206 -10.32 -0.21 -17.30
N PHE A 207 -9.58 0.21 -16.28
CA PHE A 207 -8.22 -0.25 -16.08
C PHE A 207 -8.09 -1.09 -14.82
N TYR A 208 -7.47 -2.25 -14.99
CA TYR A 208 -7.27 -3.24 -13.96
C TYR A 208 -5.75 -3.44 -13.75
N PRO A 209 -5.13 -2.64 -12.88
CA PRO A 209 -3.74 -2.88 -12.50
C PRO A 209 -3.64 -4.16 -11.67
N VAL A 210 -2.65 -5.00 -11.97
CA VAL A 210 -2.36 -6.22 -11.21
C VAL A 210 -0.93 -6.19 -10.64
N GLY A 211 -0.75 -6.68 -9.42
CA GLY A 211 0.55 -6.73 -8.76
C GLY A 211 1.05 -5.44 -8.14
N SER A 212 0.32 -4.33 -8.29
CA SER A 212 0.49 -3.20 -7.39
C SER A 212 -0.15 -3.50 -6.04
N THR A 213 0.58 -3.31 -4.95
CA THR A 213 -0.02 -3.06 -3.63
C THR A 213 -0.24 -1.59 -3.37
N GLN A 214 0.21 -0.71 -4.27
CA GLN A 214 0.17 0.74 -4.11
C GLN A 214 -0.78 1.35 -5.14
N PRO A 215 -1.72 2.22 -4.71
CA PRO A 215 -2.63 2.84 -5.65
C PRO A 215 -1.92 3.79 -6.61
N LEU A 216 -2.43 3.81 -7.83
CA LEU A 216 -1.80 4.52 -8.95
C LEU A 216 -2.21 5.98 -9.03
N MET A 217 -1.51 6.69 -9.92
CA MET A 217 -1.56 8.13 -10.09
C MET A 217 -2.73 8.77 -10.82
N PRO A 218 -3.77 9.34 -10.14
CA PRO A 218 -4.77 10.12 -10.86
C PRO A 218 -4.11 11.29 -11.57
N SER A 219 -4.62 11.61 -12.76
CA SER A 219 -4.13 12.65 -13.66
C SER A 219 -2.70 12.50 -14.18
N SER A 220 -1.98 11.41 -13.91
CA SER A 220 -0.67 11.17 -14.53
C SER A 220 -0.81 10.71 -15.97
N ARG A 221 0.16 11.09 -16.82
CA ARG A 221 0.34 10.47 -18.14
C ARG A 221 1.14 9.20 -17.96
N VAL A 222 0.60 8.10 -18.45
CA VAL A 222 1.19 6.77 -18.30
C VAL A 222 1.30 6.08 -19.65
N ARG A 223 2.32 5.23 -19.80
CA ARG A 223 2.40 4.22 -20.85
C ARG A 223 2.14 2.86 -20.22
N VAL A 224 1.14 2.17 -20.73
CA VAL A 224 0.68 0.86 -20.25
C VAL A 224 0.87 -0.17 -21.35
N LYS A 225 1.61 -1.24 -21.06
CA LYS A 225 1.73 -2.43 -21.90
C LYS A 225 1.05 -3.60 -21.21
N GLY A 226 -0.03 -4.09 -21.78
CA GLY A 226 -0.86 -5.13 -21.18
C GLY A 226 -1.76 -5.82 -22.20
N TYR A 227 -2.96 -6.20 -21.78
CA TYR A 227 -3.97 -6.83 -22.62
C TYR A 227 -5.28 -6.07 -22.56
N GLN A 228 -5.96 -5.98 -23.69
CA GLN A 228 -7.30 -5.42 -23.82
C GLN A 228 -8.32 -6.54 -24.07
N ILE A 229 -9.43 -6.49 -23.35
CA ILE A 229 -10.61 -7.33 -23.60
C ILE A 229 -11.87 -6.45 -23.56
N GLY A 230 -12.49 -6.26 -24.73
CA GLY A 230 -13.57 -5.27 -24.87
C GLY A 230 -13.09 -3.85 -24.58
N GLU A 231 -13.71 -3.18 -23.61
CA GLU A 231 -13.35 -1.83 -23.15
C GLU A 231 -12.49 -1.84 -21.88
N SER A 232 -12.08 -3.04 -21.43
CA SER A 232 -11.22 -3.21 -20.26
C SER A 232 -9.77 -3.45 -20.68
N ILE A 233 -8.84 -2.85 -19.95
CA ILE A 233 -7.40 -3.03 -20.08
C ILE A 233 -6.88 -3.58 -18.75
N VAL A 234 -6.03 -4.60 -18.83
CA VAL A 234 -5.35 -5.18 -17.67
C VAL A 234 -3.85 -5.15 -17.90
N ALA A 235 -3.09 -4.73 -16.91
CA ALA A 235 -1.64 -4.71 -16.99
C ALA A 235 -1.01 -4.88 -15.61
N ALA A 236 0.14 -5.55 -15.57
CA ALA A 236 0.98 -5.50 -14.39
C ALA A 236 1.51 -4.06 -14.22
N THR A 237 1.70 -3.63 -12.98
CA THR A 237 2.22 -2.29 -12.66
C THR A 237 3.70 -2.30 -12.27
N ALA A 238 4.42 -3.36 -12.64
CA ALA A 238 5.83 -3.56 -12.32
C ALA A 238 6.67 -3.79 -13.58
N GLY A 239 7.97 -3.54 -13.48
CA GLY A 239 8.90 -3.69 -14.61
C GLY A 239 8.56 -2.76 -15.78
N ASN A 240 8.66 -3.24 -17.02
CA ASN A 240 8.48 -2.43 -18.23
C ASN A 240 7.03 -2.38 -18.76
N THR A 241 6.05 -2.74 -17.93
CA THR A 241 4.64 -2.82 -18.33
C THR A 241 3.83 -1.58 -17.95
N PHE A 242 4.33 -0.76 -17.02
CA PHE A 242 3.71 0.49 -16.61
C PHE A 242 4.79 1.55 -16.39
N GLU A 243 4.67 2.68 -17.07
CA GLU A 243 5.63 3.78 -17.01
C GLU A 243 4.87 5.09 -16.77
N VAL A 244 5.27 5.85 -15.76
CA VAL A 244 4.77 7.22 -15.55
C VAL A 244 5.58 8.16 -16.42
N LEU A 245 4.97 8.62 -17.53
CA LEU A 245 5.59 9.56 -18.47
C LEU A 245 5.60 11.00 -17.93
N GLN A 246 4.56 11.36 -17.18
CA GLN A 246 4.42 12.67 -16.54
C GLN A 246 3.58 12.53 -15.26
N ALA A 247 4.11 12.98 -14.13
CA ALA A 247 3.39 13.03 -12.87
C ALA A 247 2.31 14.13 -12.88
N ALA A 248 1.20 13.91 -12.18
CA ALA A 248 0.17 14.91 -11.98
C ALA A 248 0.67 16.04 -11.06
N GLU A 249 0.30 17.29 -11.38
CA GLU A 249 0.54 18.44 -10.49
C GLU A 249 -0.64 18.56 -9.51
N GLN A 250 -0.41 18.25 -8.22
CA GLN A 250 -1.40 18.36 -7.14
C GLN A 250 -1.08 19.55 -6.23
N LYS A 251 -1.39 20.78 -6.66
CA LYS A 251 -1.31 21.99 -5.81
C LYS A 251 -2.62 22.78 -5.75
N ASP A 252 -3.73 22.10 -5.97
CA ASP A 252 -5.07 22.69 -6.03
C ASP A 252 -5.82 22.55 -4.71
N SER A 253 -5.12 22.83 -3.62
CA SER A 253 -5.58 22.66 -2.25
C SER A 253 -5.45 23.94 -1.41
N LEU A 254 -5.14 25.06 -2.06
CA LEU A 254 -4.96 26.37 -1.44
C LEU A 254 -6.01 27.34 -1.98
N GLY A 255 -6.36 28.32 -1.16
CA GLY A 255 -7.34 29.35 -1.47
C GLY A 255 -8.77 28.84 -1.46
N ASP A 256 -9.63 29.62 -2.11
CA ASP A 256 -11.07 29.37 -2.18
C ASP A 256 -11.40 28.23 -3.15
N GLN A 257 -11.99 27.17 -2.61
CA GLN A 257 -12.43 25.98 -3.30
C GLN A 257 -13.87 26.18 -3.76
N LYS A 258 -14.05 26.66 -5.01
CA LYS A 258 -15.36 26.91 -5.61
C LYS A 258 -16.13 25.60 -5.86
N THR A 259 -17.20 25.40 -5.13
CA THR A 259 -17.97 24.14 -5.10
C THR A 259 -19.42 24.36 -5.48
N LEU A 260 -19.91 23.61 -6.46
CA LEU A 260 -21.35 23.51 -6.74
C LEU A 260 -21.90 22.27 -6.05
N VAL A 261 -22.89 22.46 -5.18
CA VAL A 261 -23.61 21.37 -4.51
C VAL A 261 -24.94 21.13 -5.24
N VAL A 262 -25.20 19.88 -5.62
CA VAL A 262 -26.41 19.46 -6.31
C VAL A 262 -27.18 18.51 -5.41
N LEU A 263 -28.37 18.92 -4.97
CA LEU A 263 -29.28 18.13 -4.14
C LEU A 263 -30.15 17.23 -5.04
N VAL A 264 -30.04 15.92 -4.84
CA VAL A 264 -30.63 14.92 -5.73
C VAL A 264 -31.61 14.01 -4.99
N ASN A 265 -32.83 13.92 -5.51
CA ASN A 265 -33.85 12.94 -5.16
C ASN A 265 -33.97 11.88 -6.26
N PHE A 266 -34.61 10.78 -5.90
CA PHE A 266 -35.02 9.66 -6.73
C PHE A 266 -36.55 9.50 -6.61
N LEU A 267 -37.15 8.70 -7.49
CA LEU A 267 -38.59 8.42 -7.46
C LEU A 267 -39.04 7.73 -6.16
N ASP A 268 -38.12 7.01 -5.49
CA ASP A 268 -38.30 6.31 -4.22
C ASP A 268 -37.58 7.00 -3.04
N SER A 269 -37.20 8.27 -3.18
CA SER A 269 -36.59 9.04 -2.09
C SER A 269 -37.52 9.17 -0.88
N PRO A 270 -36.96 9.15 0.34
CA PRO A 270 -37.70 9.61 1.52
C PRO A 270 -37.95 11.13 1.45
N PRO A 271 -38.75 11.70 2.38
CA PRO A 271 -38.89 13.15 2.48
C PRO A 271 -37.52 13.85 2.54
N VAL A 272 -37.43 15.03 1.93
CA VAL A 272 -36.19 15.80 1.91
C VAL A 272 -35.73 16.11 3.34
N PRO A 273 -34.46 15.83 3.71
CA PRO A 273 -33.98 15.95 5.08
C PRO A 273 -33.76 17.40 5.54
N PHE A 274 -33.53 18.31 4.58
CA PHE A 274 -33.30 19.73 4.81
C PHE A 274 -33.64 20.53 3.54
N THR A 275 -33.83 21.83 3.72
CA THR A 275 -34.05 22.80 2.64
C THR A 275 -32.76 23.13 1.90
N ARG A 276 -32.86 23.78 0.73
CA ARG A 276 -31.70 24.28 -0.03
C ARG A 276 -30.85 25.24 0.79
N ASP A 277 -31.47 26.21 1.45
CA ASP A 277 -30.76 27.21 2.26
C ASP A 277 -30.11 26.57 3.50
N GLU A 278 -30.71 25.50 4.05
CA GLU A 278 -30.05 24.71 5.10
C GLU A 278 -28.85 23.95 4.56
N ALA A 279 -28.93 23.35 3.38
CA ALA A 279 -27.78 22.70 2.75
C ALA A 279 -26.62 23.69 2.50
N GLU A 280 -26.92 24.92 2.06
CA GLU A 280 -25.92 25.98 1.87
C GLU A 280 -25.18 26.28 3.18
N ARG A 281 -25.92 26.45 4.29
CA ARG A 281 -25.31 26.63 5.61
C ARG A 281 -24.53 25.40 6.08
N LEU A 282 -25.04 24.20 5.83
CA LEU A 282 -24.39 22.94 6.21
C LEU A 282 -23.07 22.69 5.47
N VAL A 283 -22.85 23.30 4.31
CA VAL A 283 -21.60 23.14 3.54
C VAL A 283 -20.66 24.32 3.75
N PHE A 284 -21.15 25.56 3.68
CA PHE A 284 -20.29 26.74 3.64
C PHE A 284 -20.18 27.50 4.97
N GLU A 285 -21.05 27.21 5.93
CA GLU A 285 -21.10 27.89 7.25
C GLU A 285 -20.96 26.92 8.44
N SER A 286 -20.84 25.61 8.21
CA SER A 286 -20.82 24.59 9.26
C SER A 286 -19.43 24.33 9.87
N ASN A 287 -19.35 23.34 10.76
CA ASN A 287 -18.10 22.85 11.33
C ASN A 287 -17.15 22.25 10.29
N MET A 288 -17.61 21.88 9.09
CA MET A 288 -16.73 21.50 7.99
C MET A 288 -15.85 22.69 7.54
N GLN A 289 -16.43 23.88 7.39
CA GLN A 289 -15.68 25.09 7.05
C GLN A 289 -14.67 25.44 8.16
N ALA A 290 -15.11 25.34 9.43
CA ALA A 290 -14.23 25.57 10.58
C ALA A 290 -13.08 24.55 10.64
N PHE A 291 -13.37 23.28 10.35
CA PHE A 291 -12.37 22.20 10.29
C PHE A 291 -11.29 22.49 9.25
N TYR A 292 -11.65 22.82 8.02
CA TYR A 292 -10.65 23.17 7.00
C TYR A 292 -9.90 24.45 7.33
N HIS A 293 -10.56 25.44 7.92
CA HIS A 293 -9.89 26.66 8.36
C HIS A 293 -8.80 26.36 9.40
N GLU A 294 -9.12 25.57 10.43
CA GLU A 294 -8.17 25.16 11.48
C GLU A 294 -7.08 24.24 10.91
N ALA A 295 -7.46 23.17 10.21
CA ALA A 295 -6.54 22.15 9.71
C ALA A 295 -5.52 22.69 8.70
N SER A 296 -5.93 23.67 7.89
CA SER A 296 -5.11 24.29 6.85
C SER A 296 -4.37 25.55 7.28
N TYR A 297 -4.47 25.97 8.54
CA TYR A 297 -3.92 27.24 9.02
C TYR A 297 -4.49 28.45 8.24
N GLY A 298 -5.79 28.40 7.93
CA GLY A 298 -6.50 29.43 7.16
C GLY A 298 -6.17 29.47 5.67
N LYS A 299 -5.48 28.46 5.14
CA LYS A 299 -5.06 28.43 3.72
C LYS A 299 -6.12 27.88 2.77
N THR A 300 -7.16 27.22 3.29
CA THR A 300 -8.25 26.64 2.49
C THR A 300 -9.59 27.14 3.00
N SER A 301 -10.47 27.51 2.09
CA SER A 301 -11.86 27.87 2.37
C SER A 301 -12.77 27.31 1.28
N TRP A 302 -14.04 27.11 1.60
CA TRP A 302 -15.04 26.64 0.65
C TRP A 302 -16.10 27.71 0.43
N SER A 303 -16.51 27.88 -0.83
CA SER A 303 -17.64 28.72 -1.19
C SER A 303 -18.26 28.24 -2.50
N GLY A 304 -19.48 28.68 -2.80
CA GLY A 304 -20.13 28.38 -4.06
C GLY A 304 -21.63 28.38 -3.91
N ASP A 305 -22.31 27.50 -4.64
CA ASP A 305 -23.76 27.53 -4.79
C ASP A 305 -24.37 26.16 -4.51
N VAL A 306 -25.61 26.17 -4.05
CA VAL A 306 -26.44 24.97 -3.91
C VAL A 306 -27.61 25.03 -4.88
N VAL A 307 -27.89 23.93 -5.58
CA VAL A 307 -29.06 23.77 -6.46
C VAL A 307 -29.78 22.45 -6.17
N GLY A 308 -31.08 22.37 -6.49
CA GLY A 308 -31.93 21.20 -6.19
C GLY A 308 -32.94 21.48 -5.08
N TRP A 309 -33.79 20.55 -4.64
CA TRP A 309 -33.87 19.11 -4.85
C TRP A 309 -34.39 18.67 -6.23
N TYR A 310 -33.51 18.21 -7.11
CA TYR A 310 -33.88 17.67 -8.42
C TYR A 310 -34.15 16.16 -8.33
N THR A 311 -35.31 15.71 -8.82
CA THR A 311 -35.67 14.28 -8.81
C THR A 311 -35.28 13.63 -10.14
N VAL A 312 -34.30 12.72 -10.11
CA VAL A 312 -33.90 11.95 -11.30
C VAL A 312 -35.01 10.98 -11.73
N PRO A 313 -35.15 10.66 -13.02
CA PRO A 313 -36.28 9.88 -13.56
C PRO A 313 -36.15 8.37 -13.31
N ARG A 314 -35.73 7.96 -12.11
CA ARG A 314 -35.56 6.56 -11.71
C ARG A 314 -35.54 6.39 -10.18
N ASN A 315 -35.61 5.13 -9.75
CA ASN A 315 -35.36 4.75 -8.36
C ASN A 315 -33.85 4.79 -8.02
N GLY A 316 -33.53 4.96 -6.75
CA GLY A 316 -32.18 4.88 -6.19
C GLY A 316 -31.66 3.44 -6.09
N ILE A 317 -32.57 2.46 -6.08
CA ILE A 317 -32.26 1.03 -6.21
C ILE A 317 -32.86 0.49 -7.50
N ASP A 318 -32.07 -0.23 -8.30
CA ASP A 318 -32.57 -0.87 -9.51
C ASP A 318 -33.33 -2.19 -9.22
N ALA A 319 -33.94 -2.76 -10.27
CA ALA A 319 -34.73 -3.99 -10.14
C ALA A 319 -33.92 -5.22 -9.67
N SER A 320 -32.58 -5.15 -9.71
CA SER A 320 -31.68 -6.19 -9.22
C SER A 320 -31.23 -5.97 -7.77
N GLY A 321 -31.68 -4.89 -7.13
CA GLY A 321 -31.31 -4.55 -5.75
C GLY A 321 -30.01 -3.78 -5.64
N TYR A 322 -29.43 -3.30 -6.74
CA TYR A 322 -28.17 -2.56 -6.72
C TYR A 322 -28.42 -1.06 -6.50
N VAL A 323 -27.61 -0.44 -5.64
CA VAL A 323 -27.67 0.99 -5.34
C VAL A 323 -27.07 1.80 -6.49
N ARG A 324 -27.83 2.74 -7.04
CA ARG A 324 -27.46 3.54 -8.21
C ARG A 324 -27.36 5.02 -7.85
N TRP A 325 -26.16 5.46 -7.49
CA TRP A 325 -25.86 6.86 -7.16
C TRP A 325 -26.15 7.82 -8.32
N PRO A 326 -26.32 9.13 -8.06
CA PRO A 326 -26.53 10.13 -9.10
C PRO A 326 -25.43 10.06 -10.18
N GLN A 327 -25.82 9.96 -11.44
CA GLN A 327 -24.90 9.96 -12.58
C GLN A 327 -24.80 11.38 -13.15
N PHE A 328 -23.56 11.80 -13.38
CA PHE A 328 -23.25 13.04 -14.07
C PHE A 328 -22.34 12.70 -15.25
N PRO A 329 -22.60 13.21 -16.47
CA PRO A 329 -21.79 12.89 -17.63
C PRO A 329 -20.35 13.36 -17.41
N MET A 330 -19.39 12.47 -17.59
CA MET A 330 -17.96 12.75 -17.42
C MET A 330 -17.20 12.64 -18.74
N PHE A 331 -17.75 11.96 -19.75
CA PHE A 331 -17.06 11.70 -21.03
C PHE A 331 -17.83 12.19 -22.25
N GLN A 332 -17.08 12.34 -23.34
CA GLN A 332 -17.63 12.76 -24.62
C GLN A 332 -18.65 11.72 -25.10
N ASN A 333 -19.85 12.19 -25.47
CA ASN A 333 -20.99 11.37 -25.88
C ASN A 333 -21.61 10.50 -24.78
N GLU A 334 -21.20 10.66 -23.51
CA GLU A 334 -21.93 10.05 -22.40
C GLU A 334 -23.32 10.69 -22.30
N SER A 335 -24.34 9.85 -22.17
CA SER A 335 -25.71 10.34 -22.00
C SER A 335 -25.90 10.92 -20.61
N ASP A 336 -26.55 12.07 -20.50
CA ASP A 336 -27.04 12.63 -19.23
C ASP A 336 -28.30 11.85 -18.78
N TYR A 337 -28.09 10.60 -18.38
CA TYR A 337 -29.18 9.65 -18.11
C TYR A 337 -30.08 10.11 -16.97
N ASP A 338 -29.49 10.76 -15.97
CA ASP A 338 -30.22 11.31 -14.83
C ASP A 338 -30.77 12.74 -15.09
N GLY A 339 -30.33 13.40 -16.16
CA GLY A 339 -30.74 14.77 -16.51
C GLY A 339 -30.13 15.84 -15.61
N ILE A 340 -29.07 15.52 -14.85
CA ILE A 340 -28.46 16.42 -13.87
C ILE A 340 -27.69 17.54 -14.58
N SER A 341 -27.00 17.24 -15.68
CA SER A 341 -26.30 18.26 -16.45
C SER A 341 -27.29 19.26 -17.05
N ALA A 342 -28.38 18.76 -17.63
CA ALA A 342 -29.48 19.60 -18.13
C ALA A 342 -30.13 20.43 -17.02
N PHE A 343 -30.32 19.85 -15.82
CA PHE A 343 -30.85 20.55 -14.66
C PHE A 343 -29.95 21.72 -14.23
N ILE A 344 -28.64 21.49 -14.07
CA ILE A 344 -27.66 22.54 -13.71
C ILE A 344 -27.71 23.69 -14.73
N GLN A 345 -27.77 23.37 -16.03
CA GLN A 345 -27.88 24.38 -17.08
C GLN A 345 -29.20 25.16 -16.98
N SER A 346 -30.31 24.51 -16.63
CA SER A 346 -31.62 25.16 -16.46
C SER A 346 -31.68 26.12 -15.28
N GLU A 347 -30.85 25.91 -14.26
CA GLU A 347 -30.64 26.82 -13.13
C GLU A 347 -29.74 28.02 -13.50
N GLY A 348 -29.26 28.10 -14.74
CA GLY A 348 -28.40 29.19 -15.22
C GLY A 348 -26.96 29.10 -14.70
N ILE A 349 -26.54 27.92 -14.21
CA ILE A 349 -25.21 27.71 -13.66
C ILE A 349 -24.21 27.36 -14.77
N ASP A 350 -23.15 28.18 -14.90
CA ASP A 350 -21.97 27.85 -15.69
C ASP A 350 -20.95 27.09 -14.83
N ILE A 351 -20.81 25.80 -15.13
CA ILE A 351 -19.93 24.89 -14.39
C ILE A 351 -18.45 25.29 -14.43
N LYS A 352 -18.02 26.13 -15.39
CA LYS A 352 -16.65 26.65 -15.46
C LYS A 352 -16.25 27.52 -14.28
N ASN A 353 -17.23 28.06 -13.55
CA ASN A 353 -16.99 28.89 -12.37
C ASN A 353 -16.65 28.07 -11.12
N TYR A 354 -16.74 26.74 -11.19
CA TYR A 354 -16.48 25.84 -10.08
C TYR A 354 -15.27 24.97 -10.39
N THR A 355 -14.64 24.52 -9.33
CA THR A 355 -13.54 23.57 -9.37
C THR A 355 -13.97 22.19 -8.88
N ARG A 356 -15.17 22.09 -8.30
CA ARG A 356 -15.68 20.91 -7.60
C ARG A 356 -17.20 20.79 -7.74
N LEU A 357 -17.67 19.57 -7.89
CA LEU A 357 -19.08 19.20 -7.90
C LEU A 357 -19.35 18.22 -6.76
N VAL A 358 -20.36 18.51 -5.94
CA VAL A 358 -20.75 17.67 -4.82
C VAL A 358 -22.23 17.29 -4.95
N PHE A 359 -22.52 16.00 -5.00
CA PHE A 359 -23.89 15.48 -5.14
C PHE A 359 -24.40 14.98 -3.79
N PHE A 360 -25.48 15.56 -3.28
CA PHE A 360 -26.16 15.08 -2.09
C PHE A 360 -27.29 14.14 -2.52
N ALA A 361 -27.12 12.85 -2.28
CA ALA A 361 -28.04 11.82 -2.73
C ALA A 361 -29.01 11.40 -1.63
N ASN A 362 -30.27 11.81 -1.73
CA ASN A 362 -31.29 11.50 -0.72
C ASN A 362 -31.92 10.12 -0.95
N HIS A 363 -31.29 9.08 -0.42
CA HIS A 363 -31.86 7.73 -0.42
C HIS A 363 -31.38 6.91 0.79
N ASN A 364 -32.29 6.16 1.43
CA ASN A 364 -31.97 5.40 2.67
C ASN A 364 -30.88 4.33 2.48
N SER A 365 -30.67 3.86 1.25
CA SER A 365 -29.63 2.86 0.91
C SER A 365 -28.33 3.48 0.40
N MET A 366 -28.25 4.80 0.31
CA MET A 366 -27.01 5.52 -0.01
C MET A 366 -26.39 6.01 1.29
N GLY A 367 -25.74 5.11 2.02
CA GLY A 367 -24.90 5.44 3.16
C GLY A 367 -23.49 5.81 2.73
N ALA A 368 -22.78 6.58 3.55
CA ALA A 368 -21.38 7.00 3.34
C ALA A 368 -21.23 8.02 2.19
N GLY A 369 -20.07 7.99 1.52
CA GLY A 369 -19.75 8.81 0.37
C GLY A 369 -18.72 8.13 -0.53
N PHE A 370 -18.36 8.80 -1.62
CA PHE A 370 -17.18 8.48 -2.41
C PHE A 370 -16.78 9.69 -3.25
N ALA A 371 -15.52 9.74 -3.64
CA ALA A 371 -14.95 10.91 -4.29
C ALA A 371 -13.91 10.57 -5.35
N SER A 372 -13.73 11.49 -6.30
CA SER A 372 -12.52 11.51 -7.11
C SER A 372 -11.33 11.96 -6.27
N ILE A 373 -10.16 11.40 -6.54
CA ILE A 373 -8.91 11.84 -5.91
C ILE A 373 -8.30 12.93 -6.76
N GLY A 374 -8.36 14.16 -6.24
CA GLY A 374 -8.06 15.36 -7.01
C GLY A 374 -9.11 15.65 -8.09
N LYS A 375 -8.75 16.54 -9.01
CA LYS A 375 -9.55 16.88 -10.18
C LYS A 375 -9.37 15.86 -11.31
N LEU A 376 -10.47 15.59 -12.01
CA LEU A 376 -10.54 14.84 -13.25
C LEU A 376 -10.78 15.82 -14.41
N ASP A 377 -10.34 15.43 -15.61
CA ASP A 377 -10.71 16.15 -16.82
C ASP A 377 -11.99 15.52 -17.41
N MET A 378 -13.10 16.24 -17.30
CA MET A 378 -14.43 15.81 -17.72
C MET A 378 -14.80 16.48 -19.04
N SER A 379 -15.32 15.71 -20.00
CA SER A 379 -15.79 16.26 -21.27
C SER A 379 -17.30 16.47 -21.20
N LEU A 380 -17.73 17.73 -21.20
CA LEU A 380 -19.13 18.14 -21.25
C LEU A 380 -19.39 18.79 -22.60
N GLY A 381 -20.04 18.06 -23.51
CA GLY A 381 -20.13 18.48 -24.91
C GLY A 381 -18.76 18.48 -25.59
N GLU A 382 -18.38 19.59 -26.22
CA GLU A 382 -17.07 19.77 -26.87
C GLU A 382 -15.99 20.32 -25.91
N GLU A 383 -16.36 20.70 -24.68
CA GLU A 383 -15.46 21.35 -23.74
C GLU A 383 -14.91 20.38 -22.69
N ILE A 384 -13.68 20.62 -22.25
CA ILE A 384 -13.03 19.88 -21.16
C ILE A 384 -13.03 20.76 -19.91
N HIS A 385 -13.61 20.25 -18.83
CA HIS A 385 -13.65 20.88 -17.52
C HIS A 385 -12.77 20.10 -16.56
N ARG A 386 -11.99 20.80 -15.72
CA ARG A 386 -11.10 20.16 -14.74
C ARG A 386 -11.71 20.29 -13.34
N LEU A 387 -12.44 19.26 -12.92
CA LEU A 387 -13.31 19.28 -11.74
C LEU A 387 -13.08 18.05 -10.86
N SER A 388 -13.22 18.20 -9.55
CA SER A 388 -13.36 17.04 -8.66
C SER A 388 -14.85 16.71 -8.44
N LEU A 389 -15.15 15.46 -8.13
CA LEU A 389 -16.49 14.96 -7.88
C LEU A 389 -16.55 14.33 -6.49
N ALA A 390 -17.64 14.57 -5.76
CA ALA A 390 -17.95 13.86 -4.53
C ALA A 390 -19.44 13.52 -4.47
N TRP A 391 -19.77 12.36 -3.95
CA TRP A 391 -21.14 11.91 -3.70
C TRP A 391 -21.32 11.67 -2.21
N ILE A 392 -22.33 12.34 -1.65
CA ILE A 392 -22.59 12.38 -0.21
C ILE A 392 -23.95 11.73 0.06
N GLY A 393 -23.92 10.65 0.82
CA GLY A 393 -25.09 9.92 1.30
C GLY A 393 -25.34 10.17 2.79
N SER A 394 -25.99 9.21 3.46
CA SER A 394 -26.33 9.26 4.89
C SER A 394 -27.17 10.48 5.30
N LEU A 395 -27.91 11.09 4.37
CA LEU A 395 -28.56 12.38 4.60
C LEU A 395 -29.70 12.32 5.63
N GLN A 396 -30.24 11.14 5.95
CA GLN A 396 -31.26 11.00 7.00
C GLN A 396 -30.68 11.07 8.41
N SER A 397 -29.37 10.87 8.54
CA SER A 397 -28.61 10.97 9.80
C SER A 397 -27.68 12.19 9.82
N PHE A 398 -27.89 13.15 8.91
CA PHE A 398 -26.94 14.24 8.66
C PHE A 398 -26.59 15.04 9.92
N SER A 399 -27.58 15.26 10.80
CA SER A 399 -27.43 16.06 12.02
C SER A 399 -27.00 15.24 13.24
N TYR A 400 -26.80 13.93 13.09
CA TYR A 400 -26.40 13.08 14.21
C TYR A 400 -24.94 13.39 14.58
N GLN A 401 -24.69 13.60 15.87
CA GLN A 401 -23.34 13.83 16.41
C GLN A 401 -22.67 12.53 16.88
N TRP A 402 -23.32 11.38 16.65
CA TRP A 402 -22.78 10.06 16.92
C TRP A 402 -23.15 9.07 15.82
N SER A 403 -22.17 8.25 15.44
CA SER A 403 -22.31 7.07 14.58
C SER A 403 -21.19 6.08 14.93
N PRO A 404 -21.28 4.81 14.49
CA PRO A 404 -20.22 3.83 14.69
C PRO A 404 -18.85 4.25 14.14
N PHE A 405 -18.80 5.16 13.16
CA PHE A 405 -17.55 5.63 12.54
C PHE A 405 -17.08 6.99 13.04
N ILE A 406 -17.96 7.88 13.54
CA ILE A 406 -17.54 9.18 14.10
C ILE A 406 -17.26 9.15 15.61
N GLY A 407 -17.85 8.19 16.34
CA GLY A 407 -17.77 8.11 17.80
C GLY A 407 -18.43 9.29 18.52
N SER A 408 -18.11 9.48 19.80
CA SER A 408 -18.52 10.67 20.55
C SER A 408 -17.43 11.75 20.46
N ARG A 409 -17.81 13.02 20.41
CA ARG A 409 -16.88 14.16 20.34
C ARG A 409 -17.11 15.14 21.50
N PRO A 410 -16.05 15.83 21.97
CA PRO A 410 -16.17 16.89 22.98
C PRO A 410 -16.66 18.23 22.40
N PHE A 411 -16.92 18.28 21.09
CA PHE A 411 -17.42 19.43 20.33
C PHE A 411 -18.50 18.95 19.35
N GLU A 412 -19.34 19.87 18.85
CA GLU A 412 -20.33 19.52 17.85
C GLU A 412 -19.64 19.19 16.52
N PHE A 413 -19.83 17.96 16.04
CA PHE A 413 -19.36 17.52 14.73
C PHE A 413 -20.29 16.43 14.23
N THR A 414 -20.99 16.69 13.14
CA THR A 414 -22.05 15.80 12.66
C THR A 414 -21.53 14.71 11.73
N VAL A 415 -22.35 13.70 11.48
CA VAL A 415 -22.09 12.69 10.42
C VAL A 415 -21.82 13.37 9.08
N LEU A 416 -22.58 14.43 8.74
CA LEU A 416 -22.39 15.16 7.50
C LEU A 416 -21.06 15.91 7.48
N ASP A 417 -20.67 16.58 8.57
CA ASP A 417 -19.39 17.29 8.66
C ASP A 417 -18.20 16.33 8.46
N PHE A 418 -18.29 15.12 9.02
CA PHE A 418 -17.26 14.09 8.85
C PHE A 418 -17.16 13.61 7.40
N ILE A 419 -18.28 13.20 6.81
CA ILE A 419 -18.30 12.69 5.42
C ILE A 419 -17.81 13.80 4.48
N LEU A 420 -18.33 15.02 4.60
CA LEU A 420 -17.86 16.14 3.78
C LEU A 420 -16.36 16.38 3.97
N SER A 421 -15.87 16.43 5.20
CA SER A 421 -14.44 16.65 5.46
C SER A 421 -13.56 15.56 4.84
N HIS A 422 -14.01 14.30 4.88
CA HIS A 422 -13.34 13.15 4.30
C HIS A 422 -13.33 13.17 2.76
N GLU A 423 -14.51 13.25 2.14
CA GLU A 423 -14.65 13.23 0.67
C GLU A 423 -14.00 14.45 0.02
N LEU A 424 -14.06 15.61 0.69
CA LEU A 424 -13.38 16.80 0.23
C LEU A 424 -11.85 16.68 0.37
N GLY A 425 -11.35 15.88 1.31
CA GLY A 425 -9.95 15.54 1.45
C GLY A 425 -9.45 14.75 0.23
N HIS A 426 -10.23 13.77 -0.23
CA HIS A 426 -9.97 13.08 -1.50
C HIS A 426 -9.95 14.05 -2.69
N ASN A 427 -10.93 14.92 -2.78
CA ASN A 427 -11.01 15.96 -3.81
C ASN A 427 -9.79 16.91 -3.82
N LEU A 428 -9.13 17.13 -2.68
CA LEU A 428 -7.87 17.89 -2.58
C LEU A 428 -6.64 17.07 -2.98
N GLY A 429 -6.73 15.74 -3.05
CA GLY A 429 -5.75 14.87 -3.69
C GLY A 429 -5.13 13.78 -2.81
N VAL A 430 -5.58 13.59 -1.57
CA VAL A 430 -5.04 12.57 -0.67
C VAL A 430 -5.88 11.29 -0.65
N PHE A 431 -5.24 10.21 -0.22
CA PHE A 431 -5.86 8.91 -0.02
C PHE A 431 -6.15 8.70 1.47
N HIS A 432 -6.56 7.48 1.85
CA HIS A 432 -6.76 7.16 3.26
C HIS A 432 -5.51 7.26 4.11
N ALA A 433 -5.69 7.76 5.32
CA ALA A 433 -4.73 7.64 6.39
C ALA A 433 -4.82 6.24 6.99
N ASN A 434 -3.78 5.47 6.77
CA ASN A 434 -3.75 4.06 7.11
C ASN A 434 -2.78 3.80 8.26
N SER A 435 -2.68 2.54 8.65
CA SER A 435 -1.68 2.14 9.62
C SER A 435 -0.92 0.87 9.23
N TRP A 436 0.16 0.63 9.97
CA TRP A 436 1.04 -0.52 9.80
C TRP A 436 1.19 -1.26 11.12
N GLU A 437 0.47 -2.39 11.22
CA GLU A 437 0.46 -3.26 12.41
C GLU A 437 1.51 -4.35 12.24
N CYS A 438 2.42 -4.55 13.19
CA CYS A 438 3.50 -5.54 13.11
C CYS A 438 3.53 -6.57 14.25
N GLY A 439 2.48 -6.58 15.07
CA GLY A 439 2.30 -7.38 16.26
C GLY A 439 3.11 -6.85 17.45
N ALA A 440 2.89 -7.47 18.61
CA ALA A 440 3.39 -7.05 19.93
C ALA A 440 4.92 -7.02 20.15
N LYS A 441 5.77 -7.04 19.13
CA LYS A 441 7.24 -6.96 19.29
C LYS A 441 7.96 -6.13 18.23
N LYS A 442 7.35 -5.89 17.07
CA LYS A 442 8.00 -5.28 15.90
C LYS A 442 7.17 -4.09 15.43
N VAL A 443 7.83 -3.11 14.80
CA VAL A 443 7.17 -1.89 14.27
C VAL A 443 7.21 -1.84 12.75
N LEU A 444 8.32 -2.28 12.14
CA LEU A 444 8.55 -2.04 10.71
C LEU A 444 8.38 -3.29 9.83
N SER A 445 8.79 -4.46 10.31
CA SER A 445 8.83 -5.68 9.47
C SER A 445 8.58 -6.95 10.28
N GLY A 446 8.12 -8.02 9.61
CA GLY A 446 7.79 -9.30 10.22
C GLY A 446 6.59 -9.98 9.56
N THR A 447 6.41 -11.28 9.80
CA THR A 447 5.32 -12.07 9.20
C THR A 447 3.93 -11.68 9.67
N LYS A 448 3.83 -10.95 10.78
CA LYS A 448 2.58 -10.35 11.29
C LYS A 448 2.34 -8.93 10.78
N CYS A 449 3.28 -8.37 10.02
CA CYS A 449 3.12 -7.02 9.49
C CYS A 449 2.05 -6.97 8.43
N GLN A 450 1.09 -6.08 8.61
CA GLN A 450 0.00 -5.87 7.70
C GLN A 450 -0.39 -4.40 7.62
N HIS A 451 -0.78 -4.02 6.41
CA HIS A 451 -1.44 -2.77 6.16
C HIS A 451 -2.88 -2.86 6.65
N ILE A 452 -3.28 -1.87 7.45
CA ILE A 452 -4.67 -1.71 7.88
C ILE A 452 -5.21 -0.46 7.20
N GLU A 453 -6.12 -0.68 6.26
CA GLU A 453 -6.87 0.41 5.62
C GLU A 453 -7.70 1.16 6.69
N TYR A 454 -7.76 2.49 6.60
CA TYR A 454 -8.35 3.38 7.61
C TYR A 454 -7.72 3.29 9.01
N GLY A 455 -6.58 2.60 9.16
CA GLY A 455 -6.01 2.27 10.45
C GLY A 455 -5.53 3.47 11.29
N ASN A 456 -5.46 4.68 10.74
CA ASN A 456 -5.09 5.87 11.50
C ASN A 456 -6.30 6.43 12.28
N TRP A 457 -6.27 6.34 13.61
CA TRP A 457 -7.37 6.81 14.49
C TRP A 457 -7.33 8.31 14.78
N PHE A 458 -6.30 9.01 14.31
CA PHE A 458 -6.04 10.42 14.59
C PHE A 458 -6.25 11.32 13.36
N ASP A 459 -6.83 10.79 12.28
CA ASP A 459 -6.94 11.51 11.00
C ASP A 459 -8.34 11.32 10.41
N VAL A 460 -8.95 12.40 9.92
CA VAL A 460 -10.25 12.35 9.23
C VAL A 460 -10.23 11.44 8.01
N MET A 461 -9.08 11.29 7.34
CA MET A 461 -8.91 10.37 6.21
C MET A 461 -8.68 8.92 6.65
N GLY A 462 -8.59 8.66 7.95
CA GLY A 462 -8.53 7.33 8.55
C GLY A 462 -9.80 7.05 9.35
N TYR A 463 -9.70 6.29 10.43
CA TYR A 463 -10.84 6.03 11.30
C TYR A 463 -11.27 7.29 12.06
N GLY A 464 -10.34 8.20 12.35
CA GLY A 464 -10.62 9.50 12.95
C GLY A 464 -11.25 9.47 14.34
N LEU A 465 -11.35 8.31 15.01
CA LEU A 465 -12.09 8.13 16.27
C LEU A 465 -11.51 8.96 17.43
N ILE A 466 -10.19 9.09 17.50
CA ILE A 466 -9.48 9.80 18.57
C ILE A 466 -9.31 11.27 18.21
N ALA A 467 -8.92 11.58 16.96
CA ALA A 467 -8.60 12.93 16.51
C ALA A 467 -8.97 13.09 15.02
N LEU A 468 -9.05 14.32 14.52
CA LEU A 468 -9.56 14.59 13.16
C LEU A 468 -8.57 15.31 12.26
N HIS A 469 -7.58 16.03 12.79
CA HIS A 469 -6.65 16.73 11.92
C HIS A 469 -5.96 15.77 10.94
N PHE A 470 -5.85 16.21 9.70
CA PHE A 470 -4.97 15.58 8.73
C PHE A 470 -3.55 15.45 9.30
N ASN A 471 -2.94 14.28 9.11
CA ASN A 471 -1.56 14.02 9.48
C ASN A 471 -0.61 14.96 8.73
N ALA A 472 0.59 15.14 9.27
CA ALA A 472 1.62 16.02 8.73
C ALA A 472 1.96 15.75 7.26
N PHE A 473 1.87 14.50 6.82
CA PHE A 473 2.14 14.15 5.44
C PHE A 473 1.06 14.65 4.48
N PHE A 474 -0.21 14.53 4.85
CA PHE A 474 -1.32 15.09 4.07
C PHE A 474 -1.31 16.61 4.08
N LYS A 475 -1.04 17.23 5.24
CA LYS A 475 -0.86 18.69 5.30
C LYS A 475 0.30 19.19 4.42
N ASP A 476 1.39 18.43 4.31
CA ASP A 476 2.49 18.75 3.40
C ASP A 476 2.09 18.56 1.93
N ALA A 477 1.38 17.46 1.61
CA ALA A 477 0.86 17.21 0.27
C ALA A 477 -0.10 18.31 -0.21
N PHE A 478 -0.92 18.86 0.69
CA PHE A 478 -1.78 20.00 0.40
C PHE A 478 -1.05 21.35 0.35
N GLY A 479 0.24 21.41 0.68
CA GLY A 479 0.96 22.68 0.81
C GLY A 479 0.51 23.54 1.99
N TRP A 480 -0.16 22.94 2.99
CA TRP A 480 -0.62 23.64 4.19
C TRP A 480 0.52 23.90 5.18
N LEU A 481 1.60 23.12 5.15
CA LEU A 481 2.78 23.38 5.97
C LEU A 481 3.66 24.47 5.33
N ASP A 482 4.03 25.51 6.08
CA ASP A 482 4.89 26.59 5.57
C ASP A 482 6.32 26.14 5.28
N SER A 483 6.90 25.33 6.19
CA SER A 483 8.28 24.84 6.08
C SER A 483 8.51 23.65 7.02
N PRO A 484 8.11 22.42 6.64
CA PRO A 484 8.46 21.24 7.41
C PRO A 484 9.99 21.03 7.39
N LEU A 485 10.57 20.57 8.51
CA LEU A 485 12.01 20.30 8.56
C LEU A 485 12.36 19.17 7.61
N THR A 486 13.29 19.42 6.70
CA THR A 486 13.90 18.36 5.90
C THR A 486 15.15 17.84 6.62
N ILE A 487 15.11 16.60 7.07
CA ILE A 487 16.17 15.97 7.86
C ILE A 487 16.84 14.89 7.01
N THR A 488 18.11 15.14 6.66
CA THR A 488 18.98 14.22 5.92
C THR A 488 20.29 13.93 6.65
N THR A 489 20.49 14.53 7.84
CA THR A 489 21.70 14.42 8.65
C THR A 489 21.36 14.07 10.08
N SER A 490 22.29 13.46 10.81
CA SER A 490 22.15 13.25 12.25
C SER A 490 22.10 14.58 13.00
N GLY A 491 21.26 14.68 14.03
CA GLY A 491 21.12 15.91 14.80
C GLY A 491 20.02 15.85 15.85
N THR A 492 19.82 16.99 16.52
CA THR A 492 18.69 17.24 17.41
C THR A 492 17.77 18.23 16.74
N TYR A 493 16.48 17.91 16.72
CA TYR A 493 15.46 18.67 16.00
C TYR A 493 14.28 18.96 16.92
N THR A 494 13.63 20.09 16.69
CA THR A 494 12.45 20.54 17.44
C THR A 494 11.34 20.86 16.46
N ILE A 495 10.14 20.34 16.73
CA ILE A 495 8.91 20.66 16.00
C ILE A 495 7.87 21.19 16.99
N ASN A 496 6.96 22.02 16.49
CA ASN A 496 5.80 22.54 17.20
C ASN A 496 4.61 21.59 17.10
N ALA A 497 3.63 21.77 17.99
CA ALA A 497 2.35 21.08 17.91
C ALA A 497 1.69 21.29 16.54
N LEU A 498 1.10 20.25 15.96
CA LEU A 498 0.52 20.27 14.62
C LEU A 498 -0.69 21.21 14.53
N GLU A 499 -1.39 21.39 15.65
CA GLU A 499 -2.58 22.22 15.82
C GLU A 499 -2.24 23.70 16.04
N SER A 500 -0.97 24.01 16.39
CA SER A 500 -0.56 25.39 16.64
C SER A 500 -0.60 26.26 15.37
N GLY A 501 -0.95 27.54 15.53
CA GLY A 501 -1.15 28.44 14.39
C GLY A 501 0.12 28.89 13.66
N SER A 502 1.30 28.63 14.21
CA SER A 502 2.59 29.04 13.62
C SER A 502 3.74 28.21 14.16
N GLY A 503 4.73 27.94 13.30
CA GLY A 503 5.94 27.24 13.69
C GLY A 503 6.27 26.11 12.73
N VAL A 504 7.14 25.23 13.17
CA VAL A 504 7.61 24.08 12.40
C VAL A 504 6.78 22.87 12.81
N HIS A 505 5.67 22.61 12.13
CA HIS A 505 4.69 21.61 12.57
C HIS A 505 5.03 20.15 12.23
N ALA A 506 6.05 19.91 11.42
CA ALA A 506 6.44 18.55 11.02
C ALA A 506 7.93 18.44 10.69
N ALA A 507 8.44 17.22 10.78
CA ALA A 507 9.74 16.85 10.25
C ALA A 507 9.63 15.71 9.24
N LYS A 508 10.29 15.88 8.09
CA LYS A 508 10.46 14.94 6.99
C LYS A 508 11.85 14.34 7.09
N ILE A 509 11.95 13.13 7.62
CA ILE A 509 13.22 12.42 7.74
C ILE A 509 13.37 11.56 6.49
N PHE A 510 14.37 11.89 5.68
CA PHE A 510 14.68 11.22 4.43
C PHE A 510 15.74 10.14 4.67
N PRO A 511 15.34 8.86 4.71
CA PRO A 511 16.30 7.81 4.95
C PRO A 511 17.29 7.71 3.78
N PRO A 512 18.61 7.59 4.00
CA PRO A 512 19.59 7.51 2.92
C PRO A 512 19.31 6.38 1.95
N SER A 513 18.84 5.24 2.46
CA SER A 513 18.55 4.09 1.60
C SER A 513 17.31 4.33 0.76
N PHE A 514 16.29 4.99 1.31
CA PHE A 514 14.97 5.14 0.68
C PHE A 514 14.50 6.59 0.75
N SER A 515 15.28 7.49 0.14
CA SER A 515 15.00 8.95 0.14
C SER A 515 13.69 9.31 -0.56
N SER A 516 13.11 8.34 -1.24
CA SER A 516 11.89 8.47 -2.00
C SER A 516 10.66 8.37 -1.05
N ALA A 517 10.80 7.71 0.10
CA ALA A 517 9.74 7.47 1.07
C ALA A 517 10.14 7.95 2.48
N PRO A 518 9.99 9.25 2.80
CA PRO A 518 10.38 9.80 4.09
C PRO A 518 9.46 9.34 5.24
N TYR A 519 10.00 9.40 6.46
CA TYR A 519 9.19 9.41 7.67
C TYR A 519 8.69 10.83 7.94
N TYR A 520 7.40 10.98 8.16
CA TYR A 520 6.79 12.20 8.67
C TYR A 520 6.59 12.06 10.17
N VAL A 521 7.18 12.99 10.90
CA VAL A 521 7.11 13.06 12.36
C VAL A 521 6.27 14.26 12.74
N GLU A 522 5.27 14.03 13.59
CA GLU A 522 4.32 15.04 14.05
C GLU A 522 4.14 14.99 15.57
N TYR A 523 3.73 16.12 16.14
CA TYR A 523 3.42 16.28 17.56
C TYR A 523 1.98 16.74 17.70
N ARG A 524 1.10 15.88 18.23
CA ARG A 524 -0.34 16.15 18.30
C ARG A 524 -0.73 16.60 19.71
N ARG A 525 -1.56 17.63 19.80
CA ARG A 525 -2.10 18.17 21.05
C ARG A 525 -3.62 18.11 21.06
N PRO A 526 -4.28 17.94 22.22
CA PRO A 526 -5.73 17.89 22.33
C PRO A 526 -6.36 19.29 22.18
N GLU A 527 -6.15 19.93 21.04
CA GLU A 527 -6.62 21.28 20.71
C GLU A 527 -7.62 21.22 19.55
N GLY A 528 -8.62 22.10 19.55
CA GLY A 528 -9.60 22.19 18.47
C GLY A 528 -10.25 20.84 18.09
N PHE A 529 -10.19 20.48 16.80
CA PHE A 529 -10.74 19.23 16.27
C PHE A 529 -9.98 17.97 16.72
N ASP A 530 -8.88 18.13 17.44
CA ASP A 530 -8.07 17.07 18.05
C ASP A 530 -8.30 16.91 19.56
N ALA A 531 -9.21 17.69 20.16
CA ALA A 531 -9.54 17.59 21.60
C ALA A 531 -9.93 16.16 22.05
N GLY A 532 -10.36 15.30 21.12
CA GLY A 532 -10.66 13.89 21.34
C GLY A 532 -9.49 13.04 21.86
N ILE A 533 -8.23 13.47 21.68
CA ILE A 533 -7.02 12.74 22.12
C ILE A 533 -7.07 12.37 23.61
N VAL A 534 -7.67 13.22 24.44
CA VAL A 534 -7.80 12.98 25.89
C VAL A 534 -9.22 12.54 26.26
N SER A 535 -10.26 13.00 25.56
CA SER A 535 -11.65 12.77 25.97
C SER A 535 -12.28 11.50 25.42
N ASN A 536 -11.86 11.03 24.23
CA ASN A 536 -12.53 9.92 23.54
C ASN A 536 -12.02 8.56 24.01
N ALA A 537 -10.76 8.50 24.43
CA ALA A 537 -10.13 7.31 24.97
C ALA A 537 -9.09 7.73 26.03
N PRO A 538 -9.35 7.53 27.35
CA PRO A 538 -8.38 7.88 28.40
C PRO A 538 -6.99 7.25 28.19
N GLN A 539 -6.96 6.05 27.58
CA GLN A 539 -5.74 5.34 27.21
C GLN A 539 -4.92 6.08 26.14
N SER A 540 -5.54 6.91 25.29
CA SER A 540 -4.83 7.70 24.27
C SER A 540 -4.25 9.00 24.76
N ALA A 541 -4.49 9.37 26.02
CA ALA A 541 -3.93 10.57 26.62
C ALA A 541 -2.39 10.55 26.68
N SER A 542 -1.75 9.39 26.59
CA SER A 542 -0.27 9.30 26.50
C SER A 542 0.26 9.89 25.19
N ASN A 543 -0.50 9.82 24.08
CA ASN A 543 -0.03 10.22 22.76
C ASN A 543 0.34 11.70 22.63
N GLN A 544 -0.33 12.57 23.40
CA GLN A 544 0.01 14.01 23.46
C GLN A 544 1.41 14.30 24.02
N ASN A 545 2.11 13.27 24.51
CA ASN A 545 3.42 13.35 25.15
C ASN A 545 4.52 12.66 24.33
N GLY A 546 4.29 12.40 23.04
CA GLY A 546 5.27 11.73 22.18
C GLY A 546 5.12 12.10 20.71
N LEU A 547 5.98 11.49 19.90
CA LEU A 547 5.96 11.67 18.45
C LEU A 547 5.04 10.63 17.80
N LEU A 548 4.16 11.10 16.92
CA LEU A 548 3.49 10.25 15.96
C LEU A 548 4.36 10.15 14.71
N ILE A 549 4.55 8.93 14.20
CA ILE A 549 5.43 8.68 13.06
C ILE A 549 4.63 8.01 11.95
N ASN A 550 4.52 8.70 10.83
CA ASN A 550 3.93 8.15 9.61
C ASN A 550 5.05 7.79 8.63
N SER A 551 5.03 6.57 8.08
CA SER A 551 5.82 6.25 6.88
C SER A 551 5.04 6.71 5.67
N ALA A 552 5.66 7.54 4.82
CA ALA A 552 5.24 7.62 3.43
C ALA A 552 5.65 6.31 2.73
N LEU A 553 4.89 5.89 1.73
CA LEU A 553 5.31 4.87 0.77
C LEU A 553 5.65 5.59 -0.53
N SER A 554 6.78 5.21 -1.16
CA SER A 554 7.34 5.62 -2.47
C SER A 554 6.86 6.94 -3.11
N PRO A 555 7.75 7.81 -3.66
CA PRO A 555 7.35 9.03 -4.36
C PRO A 555 6.87 8.74 -5.78
N LEU A 556 6.91 7.47 -6.22
CA LEU A 556 6.19 7.01 -7.41
C LEU A 556 4.71 6.71 -7.10
N SER A 557 4.30 6.73 -5.82
CA SER A 557 3.00 6.27 -5.33
C SER A 557 2.44 7.14 -4.16
N TYR A 558 2.15 8.42 -4.41
CA TYR A 558 1.21 9.32 -3.71
C TYR A 558 1.17 9.50 -2.19
N PRO A 559 0.37 10.49 -1.72
CA PRO A 559 0.09 10.61 -0.32
C PRO A 559 -0.80 9.48 0.23
N PHE A 560 -0.19 8.31 0.42
CA PHE A 560 -0.59 7.27 1.37
C PHE A 560 0.25 7.34 2.63
N SER A 561 -0.37 7.58 3.78
CA SER A 561 0.31 7.51 5.07
C SER A 561 0.07 6.16 5.72
N ARG A 562 1.12 5.62 6.37
CA ARG A 562 0.99 4.54 7.34
C ARG A 562 1.49 5.01 8.69
N LEU A 563 0.57 5.23 9.61
CA LEU A 563 0.90 5.46 11.02
C LEU A 563 1.56 4.20 11.59
N LEU A 564 2.73 4.39 12.20
CA LEU A 564 3.47 3.33 12.88
C LEU A 564 3.05 3.26 14.35
N ASP A 565 2.82 2.05 14.83
CA ASP A 565 2.70 1.79 16.26
C ASP A 565 4.10 1.81 16.91
N MET A 566 4.38 2.79 17.77
CA MET A 566 5.68 2.93 18.45
C MET A 566 5.74 2.22 19.82
N THR A 567 4.66 1.56 20.23
CA THR A 567 4.48 0.87 21.51
C THR A 567 4.03 -0.58 21.33
N PRO A 568 4.63 -1.37 20.41
CA PRO A 568 4.15 -2.72 20.11
C PRO A 568 4.33 -3.63 21.32
N LYS A 569 3.29 -3.82 22.12
CA LYS A 569 3.28 -4.73 23.29
C LYS A 569 1.95 -4.81 24.04
N SER A 570 0.88 -4.17 23.59
CA SER A 570 -0.42 -4.34 24.23
C SER A 570 -1.23 -5.41 23.48
N SER A 571 -2.11 -6.12 24.19
CA SER A 571 -2.81 -7.29 23.65
C SER A 571 -3.98 -6.88 22.75
N ASP A 572 -4.09 -7.58 21.63
CA ASP A 572 -5.16 -7.57 20.62
C ASP A 572 -5.22 -6.38 19.66
N TYR A 573 -5.88 -6.63 18.53
CA TYR A 573 -6.06 -5.84 17.29
C TYR A 573 -6.57 -4.38 17.48
N GLU A 574 -6.71 -3.92 18.72
CA GLU A 574 -7.16 -2.58 19.14
C GLU A 574 -6.05 -1.76 19.83
N ASP A 575 -4.77 -1.98 19.49
CA ASP A 575 -3.58 -1.31 20.06
C ASP A 575 -3.35 0.14 19.54
N TRP A 576 -4.25 0.69 18.73
CA TRP A 576 -4.09 2.02 18.10
C TRP A 576 -4.25 3.21 19.05
N THR A 577 -4.29 2.95 20.34
CA THR A 577 -4.53 3.97 21.35
C THR A 577 -3.27 4.46 22.05
N ASP A 578 -2.09 3.84 21.93
CA ASP A 578 -0.87 4.29 22.62
C ASP A 578 0.37 4.47 21.73
N ILE A 579 0.15 4.65 20.44
CA ILE A 579 1.12 4.60 19.32
C ILE A 579 2.28 5.60 19.33
N ALA A 580 2.36 6.54 20.28
CA ALA A 580 3.35 7.61 20.25
C ALA A 580 4.73 7.18 20.80
N LEU A 581 5.80 7.67 20.16
CA LEU A 581 7.16 7.56 20.69
C LEU A 581 7.35 8.55 21.86
N LEU A 582 7.15 8.07 23.10
CA LEU A 582 7.22 8.89 24.31
C LEU A 582 8.67 9.23 24.72
N LYS A 583 8.85 10.24 25.59
CA LYS A 583 10.14 10.58 26.23
C LYS A 583 10.80 9.44 27.01
N LYS A 584 10.01 8.64 27.71
CA LYS A 584 10.47 7.38 28.34
C LYS A 584 10.35 6.18 27.38
N GLY A 585 9.86 6.43 26.17
CA GLY A 585 9.80 5.48 25.08
C GLY A 585 11.18 5.27 24.46
N LYS A 586 11.26 4.27 23.59
CA LYS A 586 12.51 3.83 22.96
C LYS A 586 12.84 4.70 21.75
N ILE A 587 13.61 4.15 20.83
CA ILE A 587 13.91 4.71 19.52
C ILE A 587 13.20 3.88 18.44
N LEU A 588 12.85 4.48 17.32
CA LEU A 588 12.65 3.74 16.08
C LEU A 588 14.03 3.44 15.50
N PHE A 589 14.38 2.17 15.36
CA PHE A 589 15.61 1.75 14.70
C PHE A 589 15.28 1.07 13.37
N ASP A 590 15.61 1.73 12.26
CA ASP A 590 15.42 1.22 10.91
C ASP A 590 16.78 1.01 10.24
N PRO A 591 17.44 -0.14 10.45
CA PRO A 591 18.71 -0.44 9.81
C PRO A 591 18.57 -0.60 8.29
N ALA A 592 17.42 -1.07 7.80
CA ALA A 592 17.17 -1.25 6.36
C ALA A 592 17.19 0.09 5.63
N ARG A 593 16.60 1.13 6.24
CA ARG A 593 16.63 2.50 5.71
C ARG A 593 17.75 3.38 6.31
N SER A 594 18.61 2.80 7.14
CA SER A 594 19.76 3.47 7.77
C SER A 594 19.38 4.72 8.58
N THR A 595 18.32 4.62 9.37
CA THR A 595 17.74 5.74 10.13
C THR A 595 17.39 5.32 11.55
N VAL A 596 17.66 6.19 12.52
CA VAL A 596 17.20 6.09 13.90
C VAL A 596 16.41 7.35 14.24
N ILE A 597 15.20 7.20 14.78
CA ILE A 597 14.36 8.32 15.25
C ILE A 597 14.17 8.20 16.76
N GLY A 598 14.38 9.30 17.46
CA GLY A 598 14.39 9.35 18.92
C GLY A 598 15.80 9.17 19.51
N PRO A 599 15.91 9.25 20.86
CA PRO A 599 14.80 9.43 21.81
C PRO A 599 14.24 10.86 21.76
N VAL A 600 13.05 11.03 22.34
CA VAL A 600 12.52 12.36 22.69
C VAL A 600 13.28 12.88 23.91
N LEU A 601 13.83 14.10 23.80
CA LEU A 601 14.68 14.72 24.82
C LEU A 601 13.87 15.61 25.76
N SER A 602 12.96 16.41 25.22
CA SER A 602 12.09 17.34 25.95
C SER A 602 10.81 17.60 25.19
N GLN A 603 9.75 17.93 25.92
CA GLN A 603 8.48 18.36 25.36
C GLN A 603 7.76 19.28 26.35
N ASP A 604 6.92 20.14 25.81
CA ASP A 604 5.88 20.90 26.50
C ASP A 604 4.66 20.99 25.58
N ASP A 605 3.63 21.72 25.98
CA ASP A 605 2.39 21.80 25.21
C ASP A 605 2.58 22.42 23.81
N SER A 606 3.66 23.17 23.57
CA SER A 606 3.91 23.89 22.32
C SER A 606 4.90 23.19 21.38
N SER A 607 5.82 22.40 21.92
CA SER A 607 6.92 21.83 21.14
C SER A 607 7.48 20.53 21.71
N ILE A 608 8.10 19.74 20.83
CA ILE A 608 8.81 18.51 21.17
C ILE A 608 10.17 18.47 20.48
N THR A 609 11.19 18.05 21.22
CA THR A 609 12.57 17.96 20.76
C THR A 609 13.05 16.51 20.82
N PHE A 610 13.66 16.03 19.74
CA PHE A 610 14.07 14.64 19.58
C PHE A 610 15.38 14.53 18.78
N LYS A 611 16.02 13.37 18.87
CA LYS A 611 17.24 13.07 18.11
C LYS A 611 16.91 12.28 16.85
N VAL A 612 17.65 12.54 15.78
CA VAL A 612 17.70 11.69 14.58
C VAL A 612 19.14 11.27 14.34
N GLN A 613 19.36 10.01 14.01
CA GLN A 613 20.67 9.52 13.56
C GLN A 613 20.52 8.92 12.17
N ILE A 614 21.31 9.44 11.24
CA ILE A 614 21.44 8.93 9.89
C ILE A 614 22.68 8.07 9.85
N LEU A 615 22.48 6.78 9.62
CA LEU A 615 23.55 5.79 9.60
C LEU A 615 24.13 5.68 8.19
N PRO A 616 25.40 5.25 8.04
CA PRO A 616 25.97 4.99 6.73
C PRO A 616 25.11 4.00 5.94
N PRO A 617 24.62 4.38 4.74
CA PRO A 617 23.80 3.50 3.91
C PRO A 617 24.56 2.20 3.58
N LYS A 618 23.98 1.04 3.90
CA LYS A 618 24.54 -0.27 3.55
C LYS A 618 23.64 -0.98 2.52
N CYS A 619 24.23 -1.40 1.40
CA CYS A 619 23.57 -2.34 0.51
C CYS A 619 23.53 -3.73 1.17
N ILE A 620 22.35 -4.20 1.53
CA ILE A 620 22.10 -5.49 2.14
C ILE A 620 21.48 -6.37 1.06
N ARG A 621 22.25 -7.34 0.56
CA ARG A 621 21.75 -8.28 -0.44
C ARG A 621 21.03 -9.44 0.25
N GLN A 622 19.87 -9.84 -0.25
CA GLN A 622 19.02 -10.86 0.35
C GLN A 622 18.69 -12.00 -0.63
N LYS A 623 17.99 -13.03 -0.15
CA LYS A 623 17.42 -14.08 -0.99
C LYS A 623 16.16 -13.53 -1.69
N PRO A 624 15.96 -13.78 -3.00
CA PRO A 624 14.72 -13.38 -3.64
C PRO A 624 13.52 -14.11 -3.04
N ALA A 625 12.41 -13.40 -2.88
CA ALA A 625 11.12 -14.02 -2.63
C ALA A 625 10.59 -14.56 -3.95
N VAL A 626 10.23 -15.84 -4.00
CA VAL A 626 9.69 -16.50 -5.19
C VAL A 626 8.40 -17.21 -4.83
N VAL A 627 7.31 -16.85 -5.49
CA VAL A 627 6.05 -17.58 -5.47
C VAL A 627 5.82 -18.18 -6.84
N LEU A 628 5.40 -19.45 -6.82
CA LEU A 628 5.03 -20.18 -8.01
C LEU A 628 3.52 -20.43 -7.97
N ASN A 629 2.84 -20.19 -9.08
CA ASN A 629 1.41 -20.43 -9.20
C ASN A 629 1.12 -21.26 -10.48
N PRO A 630 0.93 -22.59 -10.35
CA PRO A 630 0.63 -23.44 -11.49
C PRO A 630 -0.84 -23.34 -11.94
N LEU A 631 -1.09 -23.09 -13.22
CA LEU A 631 -2.39 -23.34 -13.85
C LEU A 631 -2.68 -24.84 -13.81
N GLY A 632 -3.58 -25.24 -12.91
CA GLY A 632 -4.16 -26.58 -12.78
C GLY A 632 -3.92 -27.21 -11.41
N GLY A 633 -3.17 -26.53 -10.54
CA GLY A 633 -2.99 -26.90 -9.13
C GLY A 633 -3.73 -25.91 -8.23
N GLY A 634 -4.32 -26.40 -7.16
CA GLY A 634 -5.02 -25.55 -6.21
C GLY A 634 -4.09 -24.50 -5.58
N TYR A 635 -4.65 -23.32 -5.33
CA TYR A 635 -3.94 -22.18 -4.76
C TYR A 635 -3.70 -22.50 -3.28
N GLY A 636 -2.44 -22.70 -2.90
CA GLY A 636 -2.02 -22.93 -1.53
C GLY A 636 -0.68 -22.23 -1.27
N ALA A 637 -0.46 -21.81 -0.03
CA ALA A 637 0.86 -21.38 0.42
C ALA A 637 1.90 -22.47 0.10
N LEU A 638 3.17 -22.09 -0.05
CA LEU A 638 4.29 -22.94 -0.49
C LEU A 638 4.47 -24.26 0.28
N GLU A 639 3.78 -24.46 1.40
CA GLU A 639 3.78 -25.69 2.22
C GLU A 639 2.55 -26.61 1.99
N ASP A 640 1.49 -26.14 1.31
CA ASP A 640 0.22 -26.85 1.08
C ASP A 640 -0.18 -26.98 -0.41
N SER A 641 0.75 -26.75 -1.36
CA SER A 641 0.43 -26.77 -2.79
C SER A 641 -0.10 -28.15 -3.25
N LYS A 642 -1.35 -28.21 -3.71
CA LYS A 642 -1.93 -29.42 -4.31
C LYS A 642 -1.17 -29.79 -5.60
N PRO A 643 -0.98 -31.09 -5.91
CA PRO A 643 -0.42 -31.50 -7.19
C PRO A 643 -1.20 -30.91 -8.37
N VAL A 644 -0.48 -30.48 -9.40
CA VAL A 644 -1.04 -29.97 -10.67
C VAL A 644 -1.47 -31.16 -11.51
N VAL A 645 -2.76 -31.36 -11.71
CA VAL A 645 -3.26 -32.48 -12.52
C VAL A 645 -3.16 -32.14 -14.00
N VAL A 646 -2.52 -32.99 -14.79
CA VAL A 646 -2.29 -32.80 -16.23
C VAL A 646 -2.44 -34.12 -16.98
N SER A 647 -2.71 -34.08 -18.27
CA SER A 647 -2.72 -35.25 -19.15
C SER A 647 -1.48 -35.29 -20.06
N PRO A 648 -1.13 -36.47 -20.61
CA PRO A 648 -0.09 -36.56 -21.63
C PRO A 648 -0.39 -35.64 -22.82
N GLY A 649 0.60 -34.86 -23.26
CA GLY A 649 0.45 -33.87 -24.32
C GLY A 649 -0.02 -32.48 -23.87
N ASP A 650 -0.29 -32.26 -22.59
CA ASP A 650 -0.69 -30.94 -22.07
C ASP A 650 0.47 -29.93 -21.98
N TYR A 651 0.10 -28.65 -21.95
CA TYR A 651 1.02 -27.52 -21.88
C TYR A 651 0.68 -26.54 -20.74
N PRO A 652 0.70 -26.98 -19.47
CA PRO A 652 0.31 -26.13 -18.33
C PRO A 652 1.26 -24.95 -18.15
N TYR A 653 0.70 -23.80 -17.79
CA TYR A 653 1.50 -22.64 -17.39
C TYR A 653 1.82 -22.69 -15.91
N LEU A 654 3.03 -22.28 -15.59
CA LEU A 654 3.54 -22.08 -14.26
C LEU A 654 3.94 -20.62 -14.12
N TYR A 655 3.11 -19.85 -13.43
CA TYR A 655 3.41 -18.46 -13.18
C TYR A 655 4.45 -18.29 -12.08
N ILE A 656 5.26 -17.25 -12.23
CA ILE A 656 6.37 -16.92 -11.35
C ILE A 656 6.22 -15.48 -10.94
N SER A 657 6.13 -15.27 -9.63
CA SER A 657 6.26 -13.97 -8.99
C SER A 657 7.61 -13.93 -8.28
N LEU A 658 8.41 -12.90 -8.57
CA LEU A 658 9.74 -12.70 -8.04
C LEU A 658 9.85 -11.29 -7.46
N GLN A 659 10.27 -11.17 -6.22
CA GLN A 659 10.59 -9.89 -5.59
C GLN A 659 12.08 -9.82 -5.25
N ASN A 660 12.70 -8.68 -5.55
CA ASN A 660 14.04 -8.38 -5.11
C ASN A 660 14.01 -7.86 -3.67
N LEU A 661 14.50 -8.68 -2.73
CA LEU A 661 14.56 -8.32 -1.31
C LEU A 661 15.85 -7.61 -0.91
N ASP A 662 16.73 -7.31 -1.87
CA ASP A 662 17.91 -6.49 -1.57
C ASP A 662 17.46 -5.15 -0.99
N SER A 663 18.27 -4.50 -0.14
CA SER A 663 17.95 -3.14 0.28
C SER A 663 17.94 -2.22 -0.95
N ILE A 664 17.11 -1.19 -0.94
CA ILE A 664 16.93 -0.30 -2.08
C ILE A 664 18.25 0.33 -2.61
N LEU A 665 19.24 0.56 -1.75
CA LEU A 665 20.59 1.03 -2.15
C LEU A 665 21.33 0.09 -3.10
N CYS A 666 20.96 -1.18 -3.08
CA CYS A 666 21.51 -2.18 -3.97
C CYS A 666 21.07 -1.99 -5.42
N GLY A 667 20.02 -1.19 -5.65
CA GLY A 667 19.33 -1.00 -6.92
C GLY A 667 18.83 -2.32 -7.50
N SER A 668 18.67 -2.33 -8.82
CA SER A 668 18.28 -3.53 -9.54
C SER A 668 19.26 -4.68 -9.35
N SER A 669 18.71 -5.87 -9.11
CA SER A 669 19.41 -7.13 -9.21
C SER A 669 18.98 -7.88 -10.46
N ASP A 670 19.94 -8.55 -11.08
CA ASP A 670 19.68 -9.46 -12.19
C ASP A 670 19.43 -10.85 -11.62
N PHE A 671 18.30 -11.44 -12.00
CA PHE A 671 17.90 -12.77 -11.58
C PHE A 671 17.89 -13.72 -12.77
N GLU A 672 18.54 -14.86 -12.61
CA GLU A 672 18.47 -15.96 -13.56
C GLU A 672 17.41 -16.95 -13.08
N ILE A 673 16.34 -17.10 -13.88
CA ILE A 673 15.23 -18.02 -13.60
C ILE A 673 15.38 -19.24 -14.50
N SER A 674 15.41 -20.44 -13.92
CA SER A 674 15.47 -21.69 -14.67
C SER A 674 14.53 -22.73 -14.08
N ALA A 675 13.98 -23.60 -14.92
CA ALA A 675 13.22 -24.76 -14.47
C ALA A 675 14.00 -26.05 -14.72
N LYS A 676 14.00 -26.93 -13.72
CA LYS A 676 14.44 -28.32 -13.84
C LYS A 676 13.19 -29.18 -13.99
N VAL A 677 12.98 -29.66 -15.21
CA VAL A 677 11.84 -30.50 -15.58
C VAL A 677 12.23 -31.98 -15.64
N PRO A 678 11.26 -32.91 -15.58
CA PRO A 678 11.51 -34.34 -15.76
C PRO A 678 12.19 -34.67 -17.09
N ARG A 679 12.83 -35.84 -17.17
CA ARG A 679 13.46 -36.31 -18.40
C ARG A 679 12.41 -36.44 -19.52
N GLY A 680 12.71 -35.88 -20.69
CA GLY A 680 11.83 -35.88 -21.86
C GLY A 680 10.86 -34.69 -21.90
N TRP A 681 10.62 -34.03 -20.78
CA TRP A 681 9.82 -32.81 -20.72
C TRP A 681 10.65 -31.61 -21.20
N SER A 682 9.98 -30.55 -21.62
CA SER A 682 10.62 -29.27 -21.96
C SER A 682 9.81 -28.12 -21.40
N TYR A 683 10.34 -26.89 -21.45
CA TYR A 683 9.59 -25.71 -21.08
C TYR A 683 9.95 -24.51 -21.95
N ILE A 684 9.05 -23.53 -21.99
CA ILE A 684 9.24 -22.23 -22.61
C ILE A 684 9.06 -21.14 -21.55
N SER A 685 10.02 -20.23 -21.45
CA SER A 685 9.88 -19.03 -20.63
C SER A 685 9.26 -17.89 -21.44
N TYR A 686 8.35 -17.14 -20.81
CA TYR A 686 7.74 -15.93 -21.38
C TYR A 686 8.47 -14.65 -20.95
N PHE A 687 9.76 -14.81 -20.68
CA PHE A 687 10.69 -13.77 -20.26
C PHE A 687 12.08 -14.11 -20.78
N THR A 688 12.92 -13.08 -20.89
CA THR A 688 14.32 -13.24 -21.26
C THR A 688 15.17 -13.19 -20.00
N ASN A 689 16.08 -14.16 -19.85
CA ASN A 689 17.07 -14.12 -18.78
C ASN A 689 18.27 -13.24 -19.17
N PRO A 690 18.89 -12.55 -18.20
CA PRO A 690 18.40 -12.38 -16.82
C PRO A 690 17.24 -11.38 -16.76
N VAL A 691 16.40 -11.51 -15.73
CA VAL A 691 15.36 -10.52 -15.43
C VAL A 691 15.88 -9.54 -14.39
N SER A 692 15.87 -8.25 -14.70
CA SER A 692 16.30 -7.20 -13.77
C SER A 692 15.09 -6.75 -12.94
N VAL A 693 15.20 -6.80 -11.62
CA VAL A 693 14.12 -6.43 -10.68
C VAL A 693 14.68 -5.44 -9.67
N ASN A 694 14.05 -4.27 -9.54
CA ASN A 694 14.47 -3.25 -8.58
C ASN A 694 14.04 -3.60 -7.14
N SER A 695 14.78 -3.10 -6.16
CA SER A 695 14.54 -3.38 -4.74
C SER A 695 13.53 -2.42 -4.07
N ASP A 696 12.95 -1.51 -4.82
CA ASP A 696 12.03 -0.45 -4.38
C ASP A 696 10.54 -0.77 -4.65
N ASP A 697 10.16 -2.04 -4.47
CA ASP A 697 8.82 -2.64 -4.66
C ASP A 697 8.49 -3.17 -6.07
N ASP A 698 9.47 -3.31 -6.95
CA ASP A 698 9.29 -4.05 -8.20
C ASP A 698 9.04 -5.55 -7.93
N THR A 699 7.91 -6.04 -8.42
CA THR A 699 7.62 -7.49 -8.49
C THR A 699 7.70 -7.93 -9.93
N PHE A 700 8.69 -8.74 -10.27
CA PHE A 700 8.72 -9.40 -11.57
C PHE A 700 7.64 -10.49 -11.61
N TRP A 701 6.82 -10.45 -12.65
CA TRP A 701 5.81 -11.45 -12.91
C TRP A 701 5.92 -11.96 -14.35
N SER A 702 5.91 -13.28 -14.51
CA SER A 702 5.85 -13.92 -15.83
C SER A 702 5.43 -15.39 -15.70
N ALA A 703 5.55 -16.16 -16.78
CA ALA A 703 5.20 -17.56 -16.82
C ALA A 703 6.30 -18.42 -17.45
N ILE A 704 6.29 -19.69 -17.07
CA ILE A 704 6.93 -20.78 -17.78
C ILE A 704 5.83 -21.74 -18.22
N GLN A 705 5.79 -22.12 -19.49
CA GLN A 705 4.93 -23.20 -19.96
C GLN A 705 5.70 -24.51 -19.93
N ILE A 706 5.22 -25.47 -19.15
CA ILE A 706 5.76 -26.82 -19.10
C ILE A 706 5.13 -27.62 -20.24
N ARG A 707 5.93 -28.40 -20.96
CA ARG A 707 5.46 -29.28 -22.06
C ARG A 707 5.49 -30.72 -21.58
N VAL A 708 4.31 -31.31 -21.37
CA VAL A 708 4.12 -32.71 -20.99
C VAL A 708 4.15 -33.56 -22.27
N PRO A 709 5.13 -34.47 -22.45
CA PRO A 709 5.16 -35.37 -23.60
C PRO A 709 3.89 -36.22 -23.73
N GLU A 710 3.47 -36.50 -24.97
CA GLU A 710 2.30 -37.36 -25.27
C GLU A 710 2.47 -38.80 -24.77
N ASP A 711 3.71 -39.24 -24.52
CA ASP A 711 4.06 -40.57 -23.98
C ASP A 711 4.31 -40.58 -22.46
N SER A 712 3.91 -39.52 -21.74
CA SER A 712 4.07 -39.43 -20.29
C SER A 712 3.19 -40.46 -19.57
N VAL A 713 3.79 -41.28 -18.71
CA VAL A 713 3.04 -42.26 -17.90
C VAL A 713 2.37 -41.61 -16.69
N SER A 714 1.20 -42.13 -16.30
CA SER A 714 0.43 -41.66 -15.15
C SER A 714 1.21 -41.83 -13.84
N LYS A 715 1.69 -40.72 -13.27
CA LYS A 715 2.38 -40.62 -11.95
C LYS A 715 2.67 -39.16 -11.60
N GLU A 716 3.27 -38.96 -10.43
CA GLU A 716 3.79 -37.67 -10.00
C GLU A 716 5.20 -37.36 -10.55
N TYR A 717 5.38 -36.12 -11.00
CA TYR A 717 6.61 -35.58 -11.57
C TYR A 717 6.97 -34.26 -10.89
N PRO A 718 8.14 -34.14 -10.26
CA PRO A 718 8.57 -32.88 -9.68
C PRO A 718 9.12 -31.94 -10.76
N VAL A 719 8.72 -30.68 -10.68
CA VAL A 719 9.33 -29.56 -11.38
C VAL A 719 9.91 -28.61 -10.33
N GLU A 720 11.19 -28.25 -10.48
CA GLU A 720 11.84 -27.26 -9.60
C GLU A 720 12.07 -25.97 -10.40
N VAL A 721 11.63 -24.83 -9.87
CA VAL A 721 12.02 -23.52 -10.37
C VAL A 721 13.11 -22.97 -9.47
N ARG A 722 14.17 -22.46 -10.10
CA ARG A 722 15.37 -21.93 -9.47
C ARG A 722 15.52 -20.49 -9.87
N VAL A 723 15.53 -19.60 -8.89
CA VAL A 723 15.78 -18.17 -9.10
C VAL A 723 17.07 -17.80 -8.39
N LYS A 724 18.07 -17.40 -9.17
CA LYS A 724 19.38 -17.02 -8.67
C LYS A 724 19.58 -15.52 -8.80
N ASN A 725 19.78 -14.84 -7.69
CA ASN A 725 20.28 -13.46 -7.71
C ASN A 725 21.74 -13.49 -8.18
N LEU A 726 22.04 -12.92 -9.35
CA LEU A 726 23.36 -12.96 -9.94
C LEU A 726 24.38 -12.07 -9.21
N LYS A 727 23.92 -11.07 -8.44
CA LYS A 727 24.78 -10.20 -7.63
C LYS A 727 25.15 -10.89 -6.32
N SER A 728 24.17 -11.33 -5.54
CA SER A 728 24.39 -11.94 -4.22
C SER A 728 24.76 -13.42 -4.28
N LYS A 729 24.56 -14.05 -5.45
CA LYS A 729 24.65 -15.50 -5.67
C LYS A 729 23.66 -16.31 -4.84
N SER A 730 22.71 -15.65 -4.17
CA SER A 730 21.66 -16.31 -3.42
C SER A 730 20.73 -17.05 -4.38
N LEU A 731 20.26 -18.22 -3.95
CA LEU A 731 19.43 -19.11 -4.74
C LEU A 731 18.17 -19.44 -3.94
N THR A 732 17.01 -19.17 -4.54
CA THR A 732 15.72 -19.64 -4.06
C THR A 732 15.29 -20.77 -4.99
N THR A 733 14.95 -21.94 -4.42
CA THR A 733 14.44 -23.09 -5.16
C THR A 733 13.07 -23.43 -4.64
N THR A 734 12.09 -23.46 -5.54
CA THR A 734 10.71 -23.80 -5.23
C THR A 734 10.30 -25.02 -6.04
N ARG A 735 9.63 -25.98 -5.41
CA ARG A 735 9.26 -27.27 -6.00
C ARG A 735 7.74 -27.38 -6.14
N ILE A 736 7.29 -27.89 -7.28
CA ILE A 736 5.88 -28.21 -7.56
C ILE A 736 5.78 -29.65 -8.06
N ILE A 737 4.68 -30.32 -7.73
CA ILE A 737 4.37 -31.67 -8.19
C ILE A 737 3.33 -31.61 -9.31
N TYR A 738 3.62 -32.21 -10.46
CA TYR A 738 2.68 -32.47 -11.55
C TYR A 738 2.21 -33.91 -11.47
N ASN A 739 0.90 -34.14 -11.33
CA ASN A 739 0.29 -35.46 -11.36
C ASN A 739 -0.26 -35.72 -12.77
N VAL A 740 0.44 -36.54 -13.56
CA VAL A 740 -0.04 -36.95 -14.88
C VAL A 740 -1.13 -38.01 -14.72
N GLN A 741 -2.29 -37.80 -15.32
CA GLN A 741 -3.41 -38.73 -15.36
C GLN A 741 -3.85 -38.97 -16.81
N GLU A 742 -4.14 -40.23 -17.15
CA GLU A 742 -4.62 -40.63 -18.49
C GLU A 742 -6.07 -40.21 -18.78
#